data_AF-A0A0U5IJV6-F1
#
_entry.id   AF-A0A0U5IJV6-F1
#
_cell.length_a   1.000
_cell.length_b   1.000
_cell.length_c   1.000
_cell.angle_alpha   90.00
_cell.angle_beta   90.00
_cell.angle_gamma   90.00
#
_symmetry.space_group_name_H-M   'P 1'
#
loop_
_entity.id
_entity.type
_entity.pdbx_description
1 polymer ?
#
loop_
_entity_poly.entity_id
_entity_poly.type
_entity_poly.pdbx_seq_one_letter_code
_entity_poly.pdbx_strand_id
1 'polypeptide(L)'
;MSPRLRFRHPWLPAVLACGLLFAAGLVRAASDEPGDAAPAPAEKVPTLAEALDLPSIPNARCLKCHNDEDEKTSERDDGTIVDIYVDRERFEHSVHGKQPCVGCHNTVKKAIHEIPLPKSIGCVACHLKTAELQYGSTDPEYRRLDVVLSQIDGYMASVHARPNLLDQSKTNATCYDCHDGHNIGTVGSAARAEHRSRIHEVCGRCHEEQKDHYAKSVHGIAVIEKQNAGSAICSDCHTPHNIDSPDRTKVKLTITENCGSCHQKQVETYEKSYHGQVVRLGYTHTAKCYDCHGSHGIMDVDDPASKVHPNNRLETCRQCHEGAPEGFLGFHAHGDANDFENYPEMWIAARFMEVLIIGVFLFFWTHMLLWIYREWRERKEGKGYRLDPDNPPQVYFRRFSGGWRLAHGVLAIAVMTLVLTGTAVLFAEQAWAQYVMNLLGGPKVAAVIHRVAAVTFATVFFGHLIVVILNIARAGKGFRWFGPTSMVPNWQDIRDIGAMFKWFLGMAPRPKFDRWSYWEKFDYWAPFWGMMIIGLSGLMLWFPTVTASFLPGWVFNIATIVHAEEAILAAVFLFTVHYFNVHFRPEKWPMDIVMATGAVPLEEFKHEHALEYERLKASGELEKYLIKPPTERARQAGRKVTGWMIVIGLILAGLVLKGYFDVLSGH
;
A
#
# COMPACT_ATOMS: atom_id res chain seq x y z
N MET A 1 25.18 30.22 -54.44
CA MET A 1 25.49 30.90 -53.17
C MET A 1 24.27 30.81 -52.24
N SER A 2 24.41 30.03 -51.15
CA SER A 2 24.02 30.30 -49.73
C SER A 2 22.99 31.40 -49.39
N PRO A 3 22.27 31.35 -48.24
CA PRO A 3 21.64 30.21 -47.55
C PRO A 3 20.29 30.50 -46.80
N ARG A 4 19.51 29.42 -46.63
CA ARG A 4 18.85 28.86 -45.40
C ARG A 4 18.29 29.78 -44.30
N LEU A 5 16.99 29.63 -44.04
CA LEU A 5 16.34 29.80 -42.72
C LEU A 5 16.04 28.41 -42.11
N ARG A 6 16.41 28.20 -40.85
CA ARG A 6 16.10 27.01 -40.04
C ARG A 6 15.29 27.43 -38.82
N PHE A 7 14.10 26.85 -38.66
CA PHE A 7 13.40 26.71 -37.38
C PHE A 7 13.90 25.45 -36.66
N ARG A 8 14.26 25.55 -35.37
CA ARG A 8 14.30 24.42 -34.43
C ARG A 8 14.06 24.87 -32.98
N HIS A 9 12.98 24.35 -32.39
CA HIS A 9 12.82 24.15 -30.95
C HIS A 9 13.88 23.16 -30.41
N PRO A 10 14.31 23.32 -29.15
CA PRO A 10 14.83 22.21 -28.37
C PRO A 10 14.12 22.08 -27.01
N TRP A 11 13.44 20.95 -26.82
CA TRP A 11 13.44 20.23 -25.54
C TRP A 11 14.58 19.18 -25.60
N LEU A 12 15.08 18.74 -24.43
CA LEU A 12 16.23 17.87 -24.13
C LEU A 12 17.55 18.64 -23.95
N PRO A 13 18.09 18.76 -22.71
CA PRO A 13 18.42 17.58 -21.89
C PRO A 13 18.11 17.74 -20.38
N ALA A 14 17.30 16.84 -19.81
CA ALA A 14 17.05 16.73 -18.37
C ALA A 14 17.21 15.28 -17.86
N VAL A 15 18.09 14.48 -18.47
CA VAL A 15 18.21 13.02 -18.18
C VAL A 15 19.66 12.55 -17.93
N LEU A 16 20.62 13.43 -17.64
CA LEU A 16 21.99 12.99 -17.33
C LEU A 16 22.60 13.78 -16.16
N ALA A 17 22.23 13.41 -14.93
CA ALA A 17 23.04 13.59 -13.72
C ALA A 17 22.30 13.02 -12.48
N CYS A 18 22.23 11.69 -12.36
CA CYS A 18 21.97 11.02 -11.08
C CYS A 18 22.69 9.67 -11.11
N GLY A 19 23.91 9.66 -10.58
CA GLY A 19 24.72 8.47 -10.41
C GLY A 19 26.03 8.84 -9.75
N LEU A 20 26.20 8.37 -8.51
CA LEU A 20 27.37 8.50 -7.61
C LEU A 20 27.37 9.75 -6.73
N LEU A 21 26.99 9.57 -5.46
CA LEU A 21 27.73 10.05 -4.28
C LEU A 21 27.05 9.47 -3.01
N PHE A 22 27.36 8.21 -2.73
CA PHE A 22 27.40 7.68 -1.37
C PHE A 22 28.87 7.34 -1.09
N ALA A 23 29.33 7.68 0.12
CA ALA A 23 30.65 7.47 0.72
C ALA A 23 31.63 8.65 0.69
N ALA A 24 32.25 8.83 1.87
CA ALA A 24 33.31 9.77 2.24
C ALA A 24 32.89 11.20 2.62
N GLY A 25 32.54 11.36 3.90
CA GLY A 25 32.38 12.66 4.57
C GLY A 25 32.75 12.60 6.05
N LEU A 26 33.80 11.86 6.42
CA LEU A 26 34.50 12.04 7.69
C LEU A 26 35.44 13.23 7.53
N VAL A 27 34.93 14.44 7.80
CA VAL A 27 35.78 15.61 8.04
C VAL A 27 35.68 15.98 9.51
N ARG A 28 36.75 15.57 10.19
CA ARG A 28 37.30 16.03 11.45
C ARG A 28 37.00 17.52 11.69
N ALA A 29 36.03 17.80 12.55
CA ALA A 29 35.87 19.13 13.14
C ALA A 29 37.05 19.36 14.07
N ALA A 30 37.78 20.45 13.81
CA ALA A 30 38.87 20.92 14.64
C ALA A 30 38.32 21.26 16.03
N SER A 31 39.04 20.80 17.04
CA SER A 31 38.94 21.20 18.42
C SER A 31 39.37 22.66 18.56
N ASP A 32 38.41 23.58 18.63
CA ASP A 32 38.62 24.84 19.33
C ASP A 32 38.13 24.63 20.77
N GLU A 33 39.08 24.47 21.69
CA GLU A 33 38.82 24.52 23.12
C GLU A 33 38.29 25.90 23.50
N PRO A 34 37.10 26.04 24.12
CA PRO A 34 36.82 27.19 24.96
C PRO A 34 37.62 26.98 26.24
N GLY A 35 38.57 27.87 26.49
CA GLY A 35 39.41 27.84 27.67
C GLY A 35 38.59 27.72 28.96
N ASP A 36 39.20 27.03 29.93
CA ASP A 36 38.73 26.83 31.30
C ASP A 36 38.38 28.16 31.99
N ALA A 37 37.16 28.66 31.72
CA ALA A 37 36.44 29.49 32.66
C ALA A 37 35.57 28.54 33.48
N ALA A 38 35.86 28.44 34.77
CA ALA A 38 35.02 27.72 35.73
C ALA A 38 33.54 28.10 35.48
N PRO A 39 32.61 27.12 35.41
CA PRO A 39 31.21 27.44 35.23
C PRO A 39 30.79 28.36 36.37
N ALA A 40 30.31 29.56 36.01
CA ALA A 40 29.61 30.40 36.96
C ALA A 40 28.53 29.53 37.63
N PRO A 41 28.33 29.64 38.96
CA PRO A 41 27.31 28.86 39.64
C PRO A 41 26.00 29.06 38.88
N ALA A 42 25.39 27.96 38.42
CA ALA A 42 24.16 27.98 37.66
C ALA A 42 23.16 28.86 38.41
N GLU A 43 22.86 30.02 37.83
CA GLU A 43 21.92 30.97 38.39
C GLU A 43 20.60 30.21 38.54
N LYS A 44 20.11 30.11 39.78
CA LYS A 44 18.93 29.29 40.09
C LYS A 44 17.78 29.83 39.25
N VAL A 45 17.37 29.05 38.24
CA VAL A 45 16.24 29.40 37.38
C VAL A 45 15.03 29.63 38.29
N PRO A 46 14.38 30.81 38.23
CA PRO A 46 13.26 31.11 39.09
C PRO A 46 12.13 30.12 38.86
N THR A 47 11.49 29.68 39.95
CA THR A 47 10.27 28.87 39.89
C THR A 47 9.14 29.68 39.27
N LEU A 48 8.13 29.00 38.73
CA LEU A 48 6.98 29.68 38.14
C LEU A 48 6.28 30.63 39.12
N ALA A 49 6.22 30.26 40.41
CA ALA A 49 5.64 31.08 41.46
C ALA A 49 6.41 32.40 41.69
N GLU A 50 7.75 32.33 41.63
CA GLU A 50 8.63 33.50 41.74
C GLU A 50 8.56 34.39 40.49
N ALA A 51 8.45 33.79 39.30
CA ALA A 51 8.38 34.52 38.04
C ALA A 51 7.03 35.22 37.80
N LEU A 52 5.95 34.75 38.45
CA LEU A 52 4.59 35.30 38.31
C LEU A 52 4.16 36.17 39.50
N ASP A 53 5.04 36.44 40.47
CA ASP A 53 4.75 37.21 41.71
C ASP A 53 3.46 36.73 42.41
N LEU A 54 3.30 35.40 42.51
CA LEU A 54 2.06 34.79 42.99
C LEU A 54 1.91 34.98 44.52
N PRO A 55 0.68 35.16 45.03
CA PRO A 55 0.44 35.29 46.46
C PRO A 55 1.03 34.11 47.25
N SER A 56 1.65 34.37 48.41
CA SER A 56 2.18 33.31 49.28
C SER A 56 1.15 32.86 50.33
N ILE A 57 0.02 32.31 49.87
CA ILE A 57 -1.01 31.73 50.74
C ILE A 57 -0.86 30.20 50.73
N PRO A 58 -0.61 29.55 51.89
CA PRO A 58 -0.49 28.10 51.95
C PRO A 58 -1.80 27.38 51.61
N ASN A 59 -1.73 26.26 50.87
CA ASN A 59 -2.90 25.43 50.51
C ASN A 59 -3.72 25.00 51.73
N ALA A 60 -3.04 24.70 52.85
CA ALA A 60 -3.68 24.33 54.11
C ALA A 60 -4.66 25.38 54.64
N ARG A 61 -4.54 26.66 54.24
CA ARG A 61 -5.55 27.68 54.60
C ARG A 61 -6.82 27.57 53.76
N CYS A 62 -6.69 27.25 52.47
CA CYS A 62 -7.83 27.08 51.57
C CYS A 62 -8.59 25.79 51.91
N LEU A 63 -7.85 24.70 52.14
CA LEU A 63 -8.39 23.37 52.47
C LEU A 63 -9.04 23.29 53.86
N LYS A 64 -9.00 24.35 54.68
CA LYS A 64 -9.80 24.38 55.92
C LYS A 64 -11.30 24.38 55.67
N CYS A 65 -11.73 25.02 54.58
CA CYS A 65 -13.13 25.08 54.17
C CYS A 65 -13.35 24.25 52.91
N HIS A 66 -12.41 24.28 51.96
CA HIS A 66 -12.55 23.58 50.69
C HIS A 66 -12.31 22.07 50.75
N ASN A 67 -11.97 21.49 51.90
CA ASN A 67 -11.88 20.03 52.09
C ASN A 67 -12.97 19.52 53.05
N ASP A 68 -14.01 20.33 53.31
CA ASP A 68 -15.11 19.94 54.19
C ASP A 68 -16.10 19.04 53.45
N GLU A 69 -16.26 17.80 53.93
CA GLU A 69 -17.20 16.85 53.33
C GLU A 69 -18.66 17.19 53.63
N ASP A 70 -18.94 17.98 54.65
CA ASP A 70 -20.29 18.41 55.01
C ASP A 70 -20.71 19.66 54.21
N GLU A 71 -19.75 20.47 53.74
CA GLU A 71 -19.96 21.70 52.97
C GLU A 71 -19.35 21.65 51.56
N LYS A 72 -19.84 20.73 50.72
CA LYS A 72 -19.27 20.52 49.38
C LYS A 72 -19.65 21.56 48.34
N THR A 73 -20.71 22.31 48.56
CA THR A 73 -21.29 23.20 47.54
C THR A 73 -21.52 24.60 48.07
N SER A 74 -21.40 25.58 47.19
CA SER A 74 -21.77 26.98 47.46
C SER A 74 -22.78 27.46 46.43
N GLU A 75 -23.81 28.17 46.87
CA GLU A 75 -24.78 28.82 46.00
C GLU A 75 -24.28 30.22 45.63
N ARG A 76 -24.25 30.53 44.34
CA ARG A 76 -23.90 31.86 43.82
C ARG A 76 -25.09 32.81 43.92
N ASP A 77 -24.82 34.10 43.81
CA ASP A 77 -25.85 35.16 43.79
C ASP A 77 -26.90 34.99 42.67
N ASP A 78 -26.58 34.24 41.61
CA ASP A 78 -27.46 33.92 40.50
C ASP A 78 -28.27 32.61 40.70
N GLY A 79 -28.16 31.98 41.89
CA GLY A 79 -28.80 30.71 42.22
C GLY A 79 -28.05 29.47 41.72
N THR A 80 -26.90 29.64 41.06
CA THR A 80 -26.10 28.50 40.57
C THR A 80 -25.37 27.83 41.73
N ILE A 81 -25.61 26.54 41.94
CA ILE A 81 -24.84 25.73 42.88
C ILE A 81 -23.52 25.31 42.23
N VAL A 82 -22.40 25.59 42.90
CA VAL A 82 -21.07 25.16 42.47
C VAL A 82 -20.42 24.24 43.48
N ASP A 83 -19.76 23.20 42.99
CA ASP A 83 -18.90 22.35 43.80
C ASP A 83 -17.65 23.15 44.22
N ILE A 84 -17.43 23.26 45.52
CA ILE A 84 -16.30 23.95 46.14
C ILE A 84 -15.38 22.96 46.86
N TYR A 85 -15.70 21.68 46.85
CA TYR A 85 -14.93 20.64 47.52
C TYR A 85 -13.69 20.25 46.73
N VAL A 86 -12.61 20.05 47.46
CA VAL A 86 -11.29 19.63 47.00
C VAL A 86 -10.78 18.62 48.02
N ASP A 87 -10.83 17.35 47.63
CA ASP A 87 -10.21 16.27 48.39
C ASP A 87 -8.70 16.51 48.46
N ARG A 88 -8.23 16.77 49.69
CA ARG A 88 -6.84 17.07 49.99
C ARG A 88 -5.91 15.95 49.55
N GLU A 89 -6.26 14.69 49.84
CA GLU A 89 -5.41 13.56 49.53
C GLU A 89 -5.31 13.35 48.02
N ARG A 90 -6.44 13.44 47.30
CA ARG A 90 -6.45 13.36 45.83
C ARG A 90 -5.65 14.51 45.18
N PHE A 91 -5.79 15.73 45.69
CA PHE A 91 -5.04 16.88 45.19
C PHE A 91 -3.53 16.71 45.41
N GLU A 92 -3.11 16.35 46.62
CA GLU A 92 -1.70 16.15 46.99
C GLU A 92 -1.03 15.04 46.14
N HIS A 93 -1.79 14.02 45.73
CA HIS A 93 -1.31 12.93 44.85
C HIS A 93 -1.43 13.23 43.34
N SER A 94 -2.00 14.37 42.95
CA SER A 94 -2.08 14.78 41.56
C SER A 94 -0.72 15.26 41.02
N VAL A 95 -0.58 15.35 39.70
CA VAL A 95 0.62 15.97 39.07
C VAL A 95 0.81 17.44 39.46
N HIS A 96 -0.22 18.09 40.00
CA HIS A 96 -0.20 19.47 40.47
C HIS A 96 -0.18 19.59 42.00
N GLY A 97 -0.04 18.49 42.75
CA GLY A 97 -0.17 18.51 44.22
C GLY A 97 0.85 19.40 44.96
N LYS A 98 1.99 19.69 44.32
CA LYS A 98 3.00 20.65 44.82
C LYS A 98 2.71 22.11 44.47
N GLN A 99 1.74 22.38 43.58
CA GLN A 99 1.41 23.74 43.17
C GLN A 99 0.56 24.42 44.25
N PRO A 100 0.85 25.70 44.60
CA PRO A 100 0.00 26.45 45.49
C PRO A 100 -1.36 26.72 44.83
N CYS A 101 -2.46 26.68 45.58
CA CYS A 101 -3.82 26.95 45.08
C CYS A 101 -3.89 28.33 44.40
N VAL A 102 -3.26 29.32 45.02
CA VAL A 102 -3.13 30.70 44.51
C VAL A 102 -2.20 30.83 43.29
N GLY A 103 -1.49 29.76 42.93
CA GLY A 103 -0.78 29.68 41.65
C GLY A 103 -1.74 29.57 40.46
N CYS A 104 -2.87 28.88 40.65
CA CYS A 104 -3.94 28.81 39.65
C CYS A 104 -5.04 29.86 39.89
N HIS A 105 -5.38 30.09 41.16
CA HIS A 105 -6.34 31.09 41.64
C HIS A 105 -5.64 32.40 42.03
N ASN A 106 -4.83 32.95 41.13
CA ASN A 106 -3.99 34.14 41.35
C ASN A 106 -4.77 35.45 41.60
N THR A 107 -6.10 35.45 41.42
CA THR A 107 -6.97 36.59 41.76
C THR A 107 -7.34 36.62 43.25
N VAL A 108 -7.05 35.55 44.00
CA VAL A 108 -7.31 35.46 45.44
C VAL A 108 -6.29 36.28 46.22
N LYS A 109 -6.75 37.37 46.84
CA LYS A 109 -5.92 38.21 47.72
C LYS A 109 -6.11 37.93 49.22
N LYS A 110 -7.19 37.25 49.60
CA LYS A 110 -7.54 36.90 50.99
C LYS A 110 -8.20 35.52 51.05
N ALA A 111 -8.03 34.80 52.17
CA ALA A 111 -8.53 33.43 52.34
C ALA A 111 -10.06 33.32 52.39
N ILE A 112 -10.75 34.37 52.84
CA ILE A 112 -12.21 34.50 52.72
C ILE A 112 -12.46 35.43 51.54
N HIS A 113 -13.23 34.94 50.57
CA HIS A 113 -13.58 35.67 49.36
C HIS A 113 -15.11 35.66 49.18
N GLU A 114 -15.68 36.84 48.92
CA GLU A 114 -17.13 37.06 48.82
C GLU A 114 -17.68 36.76 47.41
N ILE A 115 -16.81 36.73 46.38
CA ILE A 115 -17.20 36.57 44.97
C ILE A 115 -16.58 35.29 44.43
N PRO A 116 -17.29 34.51 43.59
CA PRO A 116 -16.73 33.35 42.90
C PRO A 116 -15.44 33.68 42.17
N LEU A 117 -14.42 32.85 42.38
CA LEU A 117 -13.10 33.10 41.81
C LEU A 117 -13.12 32.86 40.30
N PRO A 118 -12.67 33.82 39.48
CA PRO A 118 -12.43 33.55 38.07
C PRO A 118 -11.26 32.56 37.96
N LYS A 119 -11.36 31.61 37.02
CA LYS A 119 -10.22 30.78 36.62
C LYS A 119 -9.17 31.70 36.01
N SER A 120 -8.13 32.02 36.78
CA SER A 120 -7.31 33.21 36.52
C SER A 120 -6.00 32.95 35.76
N ILE A 121 -5.63 31.69 35.57
CA ILE A 121 -4.58 31.28 34.62
C ILE A 121 -5.02 30.01 33.89
N GLY A 122 -4.90 30.01 32.56
CA GLY A 122 -5.19 28.83 31.74
C GLY A 122 -4.05 27.82 31.82
N CYS A 123 -4.38 26.52 31.74
CA CYS A 123 -3.40 25.43 31.79
C CYS A 123 -2.29 25.61 30.73
N VAL A 124 -2.67 26.02 29.51
CA VAL A 124 -1.74 26.27 28.40
C VAL A 124 -0.75 27.38 28.72
N ALA A 125 -1.24 28.54 29.21
CA ALA A 125 -0.39 29.67 29.54
C ALA A 125 0.62 29.33 30.65
N CYS A 126 0.17 28.59 31.67
CA CYS A 126 1.02 28.11 32.77
C CYS A 126 2.13 27.16 32.29
N HIS A 127 1.78 26.17 31.46
CA HIS A 127 2.76 25.21 30.94
C HIS A 127 3.75 25.83 29.96
N LEU A 128 3.29 26.73 29.06
CA LEU A 128 4.18 27.46 28.16
C LEU A 128 5.16 28.35 28.93
N LYS A 129 4.70 29.03 29.98
CA LYS A 129 5.59 29.85 30.82
C LYS A 129 6.61 29.00 31.56
N THR A 130 6.20 27.83 32.05
CA THR A 130 7.12 26.88 32.70
C THR A 130 8.17 26.38 31.71
N ALA A 131 7.77 26.10 30.46
CA ALA A 131 8.68 25.65 29.41
C ALA A 131 9.70 26.71 29.02
N GLU A 132 9.27 27.98 28.93
CA GLU A 132 10.16 29.12 28.69
C GLU A 132 11.20 29.25 29.81
N LEU A 133 10.76 29.17 31.07
CA LEU A 133 11.66 29.30 32.22
C LEU A 133 12.64 28.13 32.31
N GLN A 134 12.19 26.90 32.03
CA GLN A 134 12.97 25.68 32.24
C GLN A 134 13.64 25.17 30.95
N TYR A 135 13.77 26.01 29.93
CA TYR A 135 14.39 25.64 28.67
C TYR A 135 15.84 25.16 28.87
N GLY A 136 16.13 23.93 28.44
CA GLY A 136 17.46 23.31 28.60
C GLY A 136 17.76 22.75 29.99
N SER A 137 16.79 22.73 30.92
CA SER A 137 16.95 22.12 32.25
C SER A 137 17.17 20.60 32.15
N THR A 138 18.12 20.07 32.92
CA THR A 138 18.37 18.63 33.05
C THR A 138 17.60 18.00 34.21
N ASP A 139 16.80 18.79 34.92
CA ASP A 139 16.03 18.34 36.08
C ASP A 139 15.02 17.24 35.67
N PRO A 140 15.05 16.07 36.34
CA PRO A 140 14.05 15.03 36.16
C PRO A 140 12.59 15.50 36.27
N GLU A 141 12.31 16.54 37.05
CA GLU A 141 10.97 17.09 37.28
C GLU A 141 10.35 17.67 36.00
N TYR A 142 11.16 18.24 35.10
CA TYR A 142 10.68 18.86 33.85
C TYR A 142 10.76 17.95 32.62
N ARG A 143 11.32 16.74 32.73
CA ARG A 143 11.40 15.78 31.59
C ARG A 143 10.06 15.47 30.93
N ARG A 144 8.96 15.58 31.68
CA ARG A 144 7.61 15.30 31.18
C ARG A 144 6.93 16.52 30.57
N LEU A 145 7.50 17.71 30.72
CA LEU A 145 6.94 18.95 30.20
C LEU A 145 6.82 18.90 28.67
N ASP A 146 7.81 18.32 27.98
CA ASP A 146 7.77 18.13 26.53
C ASP A 146 6.56 17.31 26.06
N VAL A 147 6.18 16.27 26.81
CA VAL A 147 4.98 15.48 26.52
C VAL A 147 3.73 16.35 26.67
N VAL A 148 3.65 17.15 27.73
CA VAL A 148 2.50 18.05 27.97
C VAL A 148 2.41 19.10 26.87
N LEU A 149 3.52 19.71 26.46
CA LEU A 149 3.58 20.67 25.36
C LEU A 149 3.12 20.03 24.03
N SER A 150 3.57 18.82 23.74
CA SER A 150 3.10 18.08 22.56
C SER A 150 1.59 17.79 22.59
N GLN A 151 1.03 17.48 23.77
CA GLN A 151 -0.43 17.33 23.92
C GLN A 151 -1.17 18.66 23.76
N ILE A 152 -0.60 19.77 24.25
CA ILE A 152 -1.13 21.12 24.05
C ILE A 152 -1.18 21.44 22.56
N ASP A 153 -0.08 21.22 21.82
CA ASP A 153 -0.01 21.48 20.38
C ASP A 153 -1.06 20.67 19.62
N GLY A 154 -1.21 19.39 19.95
CA GLY A 154 -2.27 18.55 19.40
C GLY A 154 -3.65 19.14 19.69
N TYR A 155 -3.92 19.51 20.95
CA TYR A 155 -5.22 20.02 21.36
C TYR A 155 -5.54 21.30 20.62
N MET A 156 -4.57 22.22 20.51
CA MET A 156 -4.72 23.48 19.78
C MET A 156 -4.99 23.26 18.29
N ALA A 157 -4.51 22.16 17.70
CA ALA A 157 -4.82 21.76 16.32
C ALA A 157 -6.16 21.02 16.16
N SER A 158 -6.78 20.59 17.27
CA SER A 158 -8.00 19.79 17.27
C SER A 158 -9.28 20.60 17.05
N VAL A 159 -10.39 19.91 16.75
CA VAL A 159 -11.72 20.54 16.71
C VAL A 159 -12.18 21.09 18.05
N HIS A 160 -11.66 20.56 19.17
CA HIS A 160 -12.05 20.98 20.52
C HIS A 160 -11.53 22.37 20.87
N ALA A 161 -10.33 22.75 20.41
CA ALA A 161 -9.78 24.08 20.63
C ALA A 161 -10.35 25.15 19.70
N ARG A 162 -11.17 24.79 18.71
CA ARG A 162 -11.80 25.77 17.80
C ARG A 162 -12.86 26.58 18.56
N PRO A 163 -13.11 27.84 18.17
CA PRO A 163 -14.20 28.65 18.73
C PRO A 163 -15.55 27.96 18.60
N ASN A 164 -16.36 28.05 19.63
CA ASN A 164 -17.70 27.50 19.65
C ASN A 164 -18.62 28.28 18.68
N LEU A 165 -19.52 27.57 18.01
CA LEU A 165 -20.42 28.15 17.01
C LEU A 165 -21.50 29.07 17.62
N LEU A 166 -21.96 28.77 18.83
CA LEU A 166 -22.99 29.54 19.54
C LEU A 166 -22.39 30.68 20.36
N ASP A 167 -21.18 30.50 20.89
CA ASP A 167 -20.48 31.48 21.72
C ASP A 167 -18.98 31.51 21.37
N GLN A 168 -18.60 32.40 20.43
CA GLN A 168 -17.21 32.52 19.97
C GLN A 168 -16.23 32.97 21.05
N SER A 169 -16.70 33.39 22.24
CA SER A 169 -15.82 33.68 23.38
C SER A 169 -15.27 32.41 24.05
N LYS A 170 -15.82 31.24 23.70
CA LYS A 170 -15.43 29.92 24.24
C LYS A 170 -14.90 29.02 23.14
N THR A 171 -14.08 28.03 23.52
CA THR A 171 -13.75 26.90 22.65
C THR A 171 -14.82 25.82 22.75
N ASN A 172 -14.81 24.84 21.83
CA ASN A 172 -15.75 23.72 21.86
C ASN A 172 -15.60 22.84 23.11
N ALA A 173 -14.38 22.62 23.56
CA ALA A 173 -14.07 22.04 24.87
C ALA A 173 -12.71 22.59 25.34
N THR A 174 -12.48 22.66 26.64
CA THR A 174 -11.23 23.10 27.27
C THR A 174 -10.60 21.98 28.09
N CYS A 175 -9.37 22.20 28.58
CA CYS A 175 -8.65 21.18 29.36
C CYS A 175 -9.45 20.69 30.58
N TYR A 176 -10.18 21.58 31.28
CA TYR A 176 -10.94 21.22 32.48
C TYR A 176 -12.32 20.61 32.19
N ASP A 177 -12.76 20.64 30.93
CA ASP A 177 -13.97 19.91 30.53
C ASP A 177 -13.67 18.42 30.39
N CYS A 178 -12.39 18.08 30.17
CA CYS A 178 -11.93 16.70 30.04
C CYS A 178 -11.19 16.21 31.29
N HIS A 179 -10.28 17.01 31.83
CA HIS A 179 -9.49 16.71 33.03
C HIS A 179 -10.12 17.36 34.27
N ASP A 180 -9.94 16.74 35.43
CA ASP A 180 -10.25 17.39 36.70
C ASP A 180 -9.19 18.49 36.98
N GLY A 181 -9.63 19.70 37.33
CA GLY A 181 -8.74 20.83 37.60
C GLY A 181 -7.87 20.67 38.85
N HIS A 182 -8.31 19.84 39.81
CA HIS A 182 -7.61 19.58 41.07
C HIS A 182 -7.04 18.16 41.14
N ASN A 183 -7.46 17.24 40.27
CA ASN A 183 -7.02 15.84 40.31
C ASN A 183 -6.64 15.29 38.92
N ILE A 184 -5.48 15.70 38.42
CA ILE A 184 -4.88 15.09 37.23
C ILE A 184 -3.96 13.94 37.69
N GLY A 185 -4.40 12.70 37.50
CA GLY A 185 -3.72 11.51 37.98
C GLY A 185 -2.35 11.25 37.31
N THR A 186 -1.39 10.78 38.11
CA THR A 186 -0.07 10.34 37.64
C THR A 186 -0.16 8.98 36.91
N VAL A 187 0.87 8.61 36.16
CA VAL A 187 0.90 7.32 35.45
C VAL A 187 0.95 6.19 36.47
N GLY A 188 0.08 5.19 36.30
CA GLY A 188 -0.06 4.09 37.25
C GLY A 188 -0.90 4.39 38.49
N SER A 189 -1.39 5.64 38.66
CA SER A 189 -2.26 5.97 39.79
C SER A 189 -3.68 5.40 39.65
N ALA A 190 -4.32 5.14 40.78
CA ALA A 190 -5.73 4.77 40.85
C ALA A 190 -6.63 5.85 40.24
N ALA A 191 -6.34 7.13 40.48
CA ALA A 191 -7.08 8.26 39.89
C ALA A 191 -7.05 8.23 38.36
N ARG A 192 -5.91 7.90 37.75
CA ARG A 192 -5.81 7.76 36.28
C ARG A 192 -6.59 6.56 35.76
N ALA A 193 -6.56 5.43 36.48
CA ALA A 193 -7.32 4.24 36.12
C ALA A 193 -8.83 4.48 36.22
N GLU A 194 -9.28 5.15 37.29
CA GLU A 194 -10.67 5.57 37.47
C GLU A 194 -11.10 6.51 36.33
N HIS A 195 -10.30 7.54 36.04
CA HIS A 195 -10.58 8.47 34.95
C HIS A 195 -10.71 7.76 33.60
N ARG A 196 -9.82 6.79 33.31
CA ARG A 196 -9.90 5.97 32.10
C ARG A 196 -11.24 5.22 32.03
N SER A 197 -11.65 4.55 33.10
CA SER A 197 -12.91 3.79 33.13
C SER A 197 -14.14 4.67 32.93
N ARG A 198 -14.07 5.94 33.35
CA ARG A 198 -15.16 6.91 33.26
C ARG A 198 -15.07 7.85 32.05
N ILE A 199 -14.18 7.60 31.09
CA ILE A 199 -14.00 8.52 29.94
C ILE A 199 -15.28 8.71 29.14
N HIS A 200 -16.15 7.70 29.10
CA HIS A 200 -17.42 7.74 28.39
C HIS A 200 -18.39 8.75 29.02
N GLU A 201 -18.32 8.96 30.34
CA GLU A 201 -19.06 10.03 31.03
C GLU A 201 -18.46 11.39 30.70
N VAL A 202 -17.12 11.48 30.63
CA VAL A 202 -16.41 12.72 30.30
C VAL A 202 -16.79 13.20 28.90
N CYS A 203 -16.63 12.35 27.88
CA CYS A 203 -17.00 12.67 26.51
C CYS A 203 -18.51 12.85 26.36
N GLY A 204 -19.31 12.04 27.06
CA GLY A 204 -20.77 12.06 26.98
C GLY A 204 -21.45 13.30 27.54
N ARG A 205 -20.72 14.18 28.26
CA ARG A 205 -21.23 15.51 28.63
C ARG A 205 -21.58 16.38 27.42
N CYS A 206 -20.87 16.19 26.31
CA CYS A 206 -21.13 16.89 25.05
C CYS A 206 -21.55 15.94 23.91
N HIS A 207 -21.24 14.64 24.02
CA HIS A 207 -21.52 13.61 23.03
C HIS A 207 -22.52 12.56 23.56
N GLU A 208 -23.68 13.03 24.02
CA GLU A 208 -24.68 12.22 24.72
C GLU A 208 -25.16 11.02 23.88
N GLU A 209 -25.52 11.25 22.61
CA GLU A 209 -25.94 10.19 21.69
C GLU A 209 -24.86 9.12 21.51
N GLN A 210 -23.60 9.54 21.36
CA GLN A 210 -22.49 8.61 21.19
C GLN A 210 -22.23 7.81 22.48
N LYS A 211 -22.37 8.45 23.65
CA LYS A 211 -22.31 7.76 24.95
C LYS A 211 -23.42 6.71 25.06
N ASP A 212 -24.64 7.04 24.68
CA ASP A 212 -25.78 6.12 24.76
C ASP A 212 -25.61 4.91 23.84
N HIS A 213 -25.07 5.12 22.63
CA HIS A 213 -24.72 4.02 21.73
C HIS A 213 -23.56 3.19 22.28
N TYR A 214 -22.51 3.84 22.79
CA TYR A 214 -21.36 3.16 23.40
C TYR A 214 -21.76 2.32 24.59
N ALA A 215 -22.60 2.82 25.49
CA ALA A 215 -23.03 2.11 26.69
C ALA A 215 -23.73 0.77 26.37
N LYS A 216 -24.38 0.67 25.20
CA LYS A 216 -25.05 -0.54 24.71
C LYS A 216 -24.15 -1.45 23.87
N SER A 217 -22.95 -1.00 23.52
CA SER A 217 -22.00 -1.78 22.72
C SER A 217 -21.31 -2.87 23.54
N VAL A 218 -20.70 -3.86 22.88
CA VAL A 218 -19.89 -4.89 23.56
C VAL A 218 -18.74 -4.28 24.36
N HIS A 219 -18.14 -3.20 23.86
CA HIS A 219 -17.06 -2.50 24.56
C HIS A 219 -17.56 -1.76 25.78
N GLY A 220 -18.68 -1.02 25.65
CA GLY A 220 -19.27 -0.27 26.75
C GLY A 220 -19.84 -1.16 27.84
N ILE A 221 -20.56 -2.23 27.50
CA ILE A 221 -21.04 -3.24 28.46
C ILE A 221 -19.85 -3.84 29.20
N ALA A 222 -18.76 -4.16 28.50
CA ALA A 222 -17.56 -4.69 29.15
C ALA A 222 -16.92 -3.71 30.14
N VAL A 223 -16.85 -2.41 29.82
CA VAL A 223 -16.28 -1.39 30.72
C VAL A 223 -17.23 -1.05 31.88
N ILE A 224 -18.51 -0.81 31.60
CA ILE A 224 -19.50 -0.27 32.54
C ILE A 224 -20.06 -1.36 33.44
N GLU A 225 -20.54 -2.46 32.85
CA GLU A 225 -21.23 -3.51 33.61
C GLU A 225 -20.25 -4.57 34.13
N LYS A 226 -19.31 -5.01 33.28
CA LYS A 226 -18.35 -6.07 33.64
C LYS A 226 -17.08 -5.54 34.29
N GLN A 227 -16.94 -4.22 34.44
CA GLN A 227 -15.77 -3.55 35.03
C GLN A 227 -14.43 -3.98 34.41
N ASN A 228 -14.43 -4.33 33.12
CA ASN A 228 -13.23 -4.74 32.40
C ASN A 228 -12.48 -3.51 31.87
N ALA A 229 -11.50 -3.03 32.65
CA ALA A 229 -10.66 -1.89 32.29
C ALA A 229 -9.78 -2.11 31.05
N GLY A 230 -9.63 -3.36 30.58
CA GLY A 230 -8.91 -3.71 29.35
C GLY A 230 -9.75 -3.60 28.07
N SER A 231 -11.07 -3.38 28.18
CA SER A 231 -11.93 -3.14 27.02
C SER A 231 -11.74 -1.73 26.45
N ALA A 232 -12.04 -1.57 25.16
CA ALA A 232 -11.83 -0.31 24.45
C ALA A 232 -12.76 0.80 24.96
N ILE A 233 -12.20 1.99 25.11
CA ILE A 233 -12.92 3.22 25.45
C ILE A 233 -12.79 4.28 24.34
N CYS A 234 -13.51 5.39 24.47
CA CYS A 234 -13.52 6.49 23.48
C CYS A 234 -12.10 6.91 23.04
N SER A 235 -11.16 7.01 24.00
CA SER A 235 -9.79 7.44 23.75
C SER A 235 -8.87 6.40 23.09
N ASP A 236 -9.31 5.15 23.00
CA ASP A 236 -8.54 4.09 22.32
C ASP A 236 -8.86 4.07 20.82
N CYS A 237 -10.06 4.50 20.43
CA CYS A 237 -10.45 4.64 19.03
C CYS A 237 -10.16 6.04 18.48
N HIS A 238 -10.22 7.08 19.32
CA HIS A 238 -9.95 8.48 18.94
C HIS A 238 -8.90 9.12 19.86
N THR A 239 -7.99 9.92 19.32
CA THR A 239 -7.00 10.64 20.14
C THR A 239 -7.61 11.90 20.78
N PRO A 240 -7.75 11.98 22.12
CA PRO A 240 -8.52 13.04 22.78
C PRO A 240 -7.92 14.44 22.61
N HIS A 241 -6.59 14.53 22.49
CA HIS A 241 -5.88 15.78 22.26
C HIS A 241 -5.44 15.96 20.80
N ASN A 242 -5.89 15.17 19.82
CA ASN A 242 -5.51 15.39 18.42
C ASN A 242 -6.61 14.88 17.49
N ILE A 243 -7.82 15.36 17.71
CA ILE A 243 -9.01 14.93 16.97
C ILE A 243 -9.45 15.99 15.97
N ASP A 244 -9.77 15.59 14.74
CA ASP A 244 -10.36 16.45 13.71
C ASP A 244 -11.81 16.00 13.45
N SER A 245 -12.50 16.69 12.55
CA SER A 245 -13.89 16.38 12.21
C SER A 245 -14.05 14.95 11.68
N PRO A 246 -15.12 14.21 12.07
CA PRO A 246 -15.29 12.80 11.76
C PRO A 246 -15.47 12.49 10.25
N ASP A 247 -15.80 13.49 9.45
CA ASP A 247 -15.91 13.37 7.99
C ASP A 247 -14.53 13.26 7.30
N ARG A 248 -13.46 13.69 7.97
CA ARG A 248 -12.10 13.79 7.41
C ARG A 248 -11.47 12.41 7.24
N THR A 249 -10.83 12.22 6.08
CA THR A 249 -10.12 10.97 5.74
C THR A 249 -9.11 10.56 6.80
N LYS A 250 -8.29 11.50 7.30
CA LYS A 250 -7.28 11.20 8.33
C LYS A 250 -7.89 10.53 9.57
N VAL A 251 -9.01 11.06 10.07
CA VAL A 251 -9.70 10.53 11.25
C VAL A 251 -10.23 9.12 10.99
N LYS A 252 -10.86 8.91 9.83
CA LYS A 252 -11.40 7.61 9.43
C LYS A 252 -10.33 6.51 9.30
N LEU A 253 -9.15 6.88 8.78
CA LEU A 253 -8.00 5.96 8.69
C LEU A 253 -7.47 5.61 10.08
N THR A 254 -7.23 6.61 10.93
CA THR A 254 -6.75 6.41 12.30
C THR A 254 -7.68 5.53 13.12
N ILE A 255 -9.01 5.69 13.02
CA ILE A 255 -9.97 4.81 13.69
C ILE A 255 -9.84 3.36 13.22
N THR A 256 -9.62 3.16 11.91
CA THR A 256 -9.47 1.82 11.33
C THR A 256 -8.20 1.16 11.85
N GLU A 257 -7.09 1.90 11.91
CA GLU A 257 -5.81 1.44 12.49
C GLU A 257 -5.94 1.12 13.98
N ASN A 258 -6.65 1.95 14.74
CA ASN A 258 -6.80 1.80 16.18
C ASN A 258 -7.53 0.51 16.59
N CYS A 259 -8.39 -0.04 15.74
CA CYS A 259 -8.97 -1.36 15.97
C CYS A 259 -7.89 -2.44 16.11
N GLY A 260 -6.78 -2.31 15.36
CA GLY A 260 -5.66 -3.25 15.35
C GLY A 260 -4.81 -3.25 16.61
N SER A 261 -4.96 -2.25 17.49
CA SER A 261 -4.28 -2.24 18.80
C SER A 261 -4.69 -3.41 19.70
N CYS A 262 -5.92 -3.93 19.51
CA CYS A 262 -6.45 -5.10 20.21
C CYS A 262 -6.86 -6.23 19.24
N HIS A 263 -7.29 -5.92 18.01
CA HIS A 263 -7.76 -6.89 17.00
C HIS A 263 -6.75 -7.11 15.87
N GLN A 264 -5.49 -7.36 16.22
CA GLN A 264 -4.38 -7.41 15.26
C GLN A 264 -4.64 -8.43 14.13
N LYS A 265 -5.04 -9.67 14.46
CA LYS A 265 -5.32 -10.72 13.46
C LYS A 265 -6.44 -10.32 12.48
N GLN A 266 -7.49 -9.66 12.97
CA GLN A 266 -8.61 -9.21 12.14
C GLN A 266 -8.19 -8.08 11.21
N VAL A 267 -7.35 -7.16 11.67
CA VAL A 267 -6.80 -6.09 10.82
C VAL A 267 -5.88 -6.67 9.75
N GLU A 268 -4.99 -7.59 10.10
CA GLU A 268 -4.08 -8.25 9.14
C GLU A 268 -4.85 -8.97 8.02
N THR A 269 -5.92 -9.71 8.36
CA THR A 269 -6.76 -10.39 7.37
C THR A 269 -7.62 -9.42 6.55
N TYR A 270 -8.13 -8.35 7.17
CA TYR A 270 -8.87 -7.30 6.49
C TYR A 270 -8.00 -6.53 5.50
N GLU A 271 -6.74 -6.21 5.85
CA GLU A 271 -5.78 -5.51 5.00
C GLU A 271 -5.43 -6.30 3.73
N LYS A 272 -5.58 -7.64 3.74
CA LYS A 272 -5.46 -8.49 2.55
C LYS A 272 -6.66 -8.41 1.60
N SER A 273 -7.81 -7.90 2.06
CA SER A 273 -8.98 -7.67 1.21
C SER A 273 -8.82 -6.41 0.36
N TYR A 274 -9.54 -6.30 -0.75
CA TYR A 274 -9.55 -5.07 -1.56
C TYR A 274 -9.99 -3.83 -0.76
N HIS A 275 -10.93 -4.00 0.18
CA HIS A 275 -11.36 -2.93 1.07
C HIS A 275 -10.20 -2.39 1.92
N GLY A 276 -9.45 -3.30 2.54
CA GLY A 276 -8.29 -2.99 3.36
C GLY A 276 -7.11 -2.44 2.57
N GLN A 277 -6.82 -2.98 1.38
CA GLN A 277 -5.77 -2.45 0.50
C GLN A 277 -6.00 -0.98 0.15
N VAL A 278 -7.25 -0.60 -0.18
CA VAL A 278 -7.58 0.81 -0.47
C VAL A 278 -7.45 1.70 0.77
N VAL A 279 -7.81 1.19 1.95
CA VAL A 279 -7.59 1.90 3.22
C VAL A 279 -6.12 2.07 3.52
N ARG A 280 -5.31 1.03 3.30
CA ARG A 280 -3.85 1.06 3.48
C ARG A 280 -3.16 2.06 2.54
N LEU A 281 -3.73 2.29 1.35
CA LEU A 281 -3.31 3.34 0.43
C LEU A 281 -3.69 4.77 0.89
N GLY A 282 -4.40 4.92 2.01
CA GLY A 282 -4.81 6.21 2.57
C GLY A 282 -6.17 6.72 2.09
N TYR A 283 -7.03 5.84 1.55
CA TYR A 283 -8.33 6.23 1.00
C TYR A 283 -9.49 5.57 1.77
N THR A 284 -10.57 6.31 2.00
CA THR A 284 -11.65 5.90 2.93
C THR A 284 -13.00 5.61 2.27
N HIS A 285 -13.00 5.48 0.93
CA HIS A 285 -14.21 5.27 0.13
C HIS A 285 -14.56 3.80 -0.09
N THR A 286 -13.78 2.88 0.50
CA THR A 286 -14.13 1.46 0.66
C THR A 286 -14.61 1.21 2.09
N ALA A 287 -15.24 0.05 2.31
CA ALA A 287 -15.70 -0.34 3.63
C ALA A 287 -14.53 -0.43 4.62
N LYS A 288 -14.71 0.12 5.82
CA LYS A 288 -13.81 0.05 6.97
C LYS A 288 -14.44 -0.82 8.06
N CYS A 289 -13.71 -1.11 9.13
CA CYS A 289 -14.20 -1.95 10.23
C CYS A 289 -15.59 -1.51 10.73
N TYR A 290 -15.77 -0.21 10.97
CA TYR A 290 -17.02 0.34 11.51
C TYR A 290 -18.17 0.44 10.50
N ASP A 291 -17.91 0.36 9.20
CA ASP A 291 -18.99 0.32 8.19
C ASP A 291 -19.72 -1.03 8.27
N CYS A 292 -18.97 -2.10 8.57
CA CYS A 292 -19.53 -3.45 8.75
C CYS A 292 -20.00 -3.67 10.19
N HIS A 293 -19.16 -3.41 11.19
CA HIS A 293 -19.42 -3.77 12.59
C HIS A 293 -20.25 -2.72 13.37
N GLY A 294 -20.37 -1.50 12.84
CA GLY A 294 -20.91 -0.35 13.58
C GLY A 294 -19.80 0.52 14.19
N SER A 295 -20.15 1.74 14.60
CA SER A 295 -19.19 2.72 15.16
C SER A 295 -19.19 2.73 16.69
N HIS A 296 -20.07 3.51 17.32
CA HIS A 296 -20.18 3.55 18.79
C HIS A 296 -21.04 2.41 19.34
N GLY A 297 -21.99 1.87 18.56
CA GLY A 297 -22.87 0.77 18.96
C GLY A 297 -22.45 -0.60 18.43
N ILE A 298 -21.16 -0.95 18.51
CA ILE A 298 -20.67 -2.25 18.03
C ILE A 298 -21.26 -3.37 18.88
N MET A 299 -21.84 -4.38 18.22
CA MET A 299 -22.48 -5.53 18.87
C MET A 299 -21.70 -6.81 18.63
N ASP A 300 -21.97 -7.84 19.43
CA ASP A 300 -21.43 -9.18 19.23
C ASP A 300 -21.93 -9.73 17.88
N VAL A 301 -21.15 -10.59 17.23
CA VAL A 301 -21.51 -11.14 15.91
C VAL A 301 -22.74 -12.05 15.96
N ASP A 302 -23.00 -12.66 17.13
CA ASP A 302 -24.14 -13.54 17.37
C ASP A 302 -25.39 -12.77 17.85
N ASP A 303 -25.26 -11.46 18.12
CA ASP A 303 -26.39 -10.63 18.51
C ASP A 303 -27.29 -10.32 17.28
N PRO A 304 -28.62 -10.56 17.35
CA PRO A 304 -29.54 -10.27 16.25
C PRO A 304 -29.58 -8.80 15.82
N ALA A 305 -29.18 -7.85 16.66
CA ALA A 305 -29.07 -6.43 16.34
C ALA A 305 -27.75 -6.06 15.63
N SER A 306 -26.77 -6.98 15.60
CA SER A 306 -25.47 -6.74 14.98
C SER A 306 -25.57 -6.63 13.47
N LYS A 307 -24.89 -5.64 12.91
CA LYS A 307 -24.84 -5.41 11.45
C LYS A 307 -24.18 -6.57 10.70
N VAL A 308 -23.30 -7.33 11.35
CA VAL A 308 -22.60 -8.48 10.76
C VAL A 308 -23.26 -9.83 11.06
N HIS A 309 -24.33 -9.82 11.87
CA HIS A 309 -25.13 -11.02 12.14
C HIS A 309 -25.58 -11.68 10.82
N PRO A 310 -25.61 -13.02 10.71
CA PRO A 310 -25.98 -13.71 9.47
C PRO A 310 -27.25 -13.19 8.78
N ASN A 311 -28.27 -12.82 9.56
CA ASN A 311 -29.54 -12.31 9.03
C ASN A 311 -29.49 -10.84 8.55
N ASN A 312 -28.49 -10.05 8.97
CA ASN A 312 -28.38 -8.63 8.66
C ASN A 312 -27.26 -8.33 7.65
N ARG A 313 -26.30 -9.26 7.52
CA ARG A 313 -25.07 -9.06 6.74
C ARG A 313 -25.32 -8.70 5.28
N LEU A 314 -26.35 -9.26 4.66
CA LEU A 314 -26.69 -8.94 3.27
C LEU A 314 -27.06 -7.45 3.12
N GLU A 315 -27.84 -6.93 4.06
CA GLU A 315 -28.22 -5.51 4.06
C GLU A 315 -27.02 -4.61 4.36
N THR A 316 -26.11 -5.06 5.22
CA THR A 316 -24.83 -4.39 5.44
C THR A 316 -23.99 -4.31 4.17
N CYS A 317 -23.91 -5.39 3.37
CA CYS A 317 -23.26 -5.32 2.06
C CYS A 317 -23.97 -4.35 1.10
N ARG A 318 -25.30 -4.29 1.13
CA ARG A 318 -26.12 -3.44 0.24
C ARG A 318 -25.97 -1.95 0.49
N GLN A 319 -25.43 -1.53 1.64
CA GLN A 319 -25.09 -0.13 1.90
C GLN A 319 -24.08 0.43 0.88
N CYS A 320 -23.25 -0.43 0.29
CA CYS A 320 -22.28 -0.03 -0.75
C CYS A 320 -22.43 -0.82 -2.05
N HIS A 321 -22.92 -2.06 -2.00
CA HIS A 321 -23.19 -2.91 -3.16
C HIS A 321 -24.69 -2.96 -3.46
N GLU A 322 -25.21 -1.90 -4.08
CA GLU A 322 -26.61 -1.81 -4.47
C GLU A 322 -27.03 -3.04 -5.29
N GLY A 323 -28.12 -3.70 -4.86
CA GLY A 323 -28.63 -4.89 -5.52
C GLY A 323 -27.80 -6.17 -5.29
N ALA A 324 -26.92 -6.22 -4.29
CA ALA A 324 -26.19 -7.43 -3.94
C ALA A 324 -27.17 -8.62 -3.69
N PRO A 325 -27.00 -9.76 -4.40
CA PRO A 325 -27.76 -10.98 -4.16
C PRO A 325 -27.20 -11.75 -2.96
N GLU A 326 -27.93 -12.76 -2.50
CA GLU A 326 -27.54 -13.62 -1.36
C GLU A 326 -26.18 -14.30 -1.53
N GLY A 327 -25.71 -14.50 -2.77
CA GLY A 327 -24.37 -15.05 -3.01
C GLY A 327 -23.25 -14.28 -2.30
N PHE A 328 -23.42 -12.98 -2.02
CA PHE A 328 -22.46 -12.19 -1.23
C PHE A 328 -22.24 -12.73 0.20
N LEU A 329 -23.22 -13.42 0.78
CA LEU A 329 -23.15 -13.90 2.17
C LEU A 329 -22.03 -14.92 2.39
N GLY A 330 -21.60 -15.61 1.34
CA GLY A 330 -20.47 -16.54 1.38
C GLY A 330 -19.09 -15.88 1.31
N PHE A 331 -19.00 -14.56 1.17
CA PHE A 331 -17.72 -13.87 1.10
C PHE A 331 -17.08 -13.74 2.50
N HIS A 332 -15.81 -14.11 2.60
CA HIS A 332 -15.04 -14.02 3.84
C HIS A 332 -14.27 -12.70 3.90
N ALA A 333 -14.82 -11.70 4.60
CA ALA A 333 -14.17 -10.38 4.75
C ALA A 333 -12.87 -10.42 5.57
N HIS A 334 -12.73 -11.41 6.47
CA HIS A 334 -11.54 -11.71 7.26
C HIS A 334 -10.96 -13.10 6.91
N GLY A 335 -11.08 -13.52 5.64
CA GLY A 335 -10.56 -14.80 5.18
C GLY A 335 -9.05 -14.89 5.28
N ASP A 336 -8.53 -16.02 5.77
CA ASP A 336 -7.09 -16.25 5.94
C ASP A 336 -6.64 -17.47 5.14
N ALA A 337 -5.86 -17.24 4.07
CA ALA A 337 -5.32 -18.30 3.22
C ALA A 337 -4.25 -19.17 3.92
N ASN A 338 -3.83 -18.83 5.15
CA ASN A 338 -2.91 -19.65 5.94
C ASN A 338 -3.63 -20.54 6.97
N ASP A 339 -4.96 -20.44 7.09
CA ASP A 339 -5.77 -21.19 8.06
C ASP A 339 -6.64 -22.23 7.34
N PHE A 340 -6.13 -23.46 7.29
CA PHE A 340 -6.81 -24.58 6.63
C PHE A 340 -8.08 -25.02 7.38
N GLU A 341 -8.13 -24.87 8.71
CA GLU A 341 -9.25 -25.34 9.52
C GLU A 341 -10.51 -24.50 9.24
N ASN A 342 -10.34 -23.18 9.11
CA ASN A 342 -11.46 -22.26 8.91
C ASN A 342 -11.70 -21.90 7.43
N TYR A 343 -10.66 -21.94 6.58
CA TYR A 343 -10.73 -21.53 5.17
C TYR A 343 -10.02 -22.51 4.22
N PRO A 344 -10.45 -23.78 4.16
CA PRO A 344 -9.77 -24.81 3.38
C PRO A 344 -9.67 -24.48 1.89
N GLU A 345 -10.70 -23.86 1.29
CA GLU A 345 -10.70 -23.49 -0.13
C GLU A 345 -9.64 -22.43 -0.44
N MET A 346 -9.51 -21.42 0.42
CA MET A 346 -8.52 -20.34 0.26
C MET A 346 -7.10 -20.89 0.42
N TRP A 347 -6.89 -21.74 1.42
CA TRP A 347 -5.61 -22.39 1.66
C TRP A 347 -5.18 -23.25 0.48
N ILE A 348 -6.09 -24.10 -0.04
CA ILE A 348 -5.79 -24.97 -1.19
C ILE A 348 -5.43 -24.14 -2.41
N ALA A 349 -6.20 -23.08 -2.69
CA ALA A 349 -5.93 -22.20 -3.82
C ALA A 349 -4.56 -21.53 -3.70
N ALA A 350 -4.27 -20.89 -2.56
CA ALA A 350 -2.98 -20.21 -2.34
C ALA A 350 -1.79 -21.17 -2.43
N ARG A 351 -1.86 -22.34 -1.77
CA ARG A 351 -0.76 -23.33 -1.82
C ARG A 351 -0.55 -23.93 -3.20
N PHE A 352 -1.63 -24.23 -3.93
CA PHE A 352 -1.53 -24.68 -5.31
C PHE A 352 -0.77 -23.67 -6.18
N MET A 353 -1.14 -22.41 -6.02
CA MET A 353 -0.68 -21.32 -6.85
C MET A 353 0.77 -20.92 -6.49
N GLU A 354 1.13 -20.97 -5.21
CA GLU A 354 2.51 -20.84 -4.74
C GLU A 354 3.42 -21.96 -5.29
N VAL A 355 2.99 -23.22 -5.20
CA VAL A 355 3.74 -24.36 -5.78
C VAL A 355 3.90 -24.20 -7.29
N LEU A 356 2.85 -23.75 -7.97
CA LEU A 356 2.88 -23.47 -9.41
C LEU A 356 3.92 -22.38 -9.73
N ILE A 357 3.88 -21.24 -9.03
CA ILE A 357 4.82 -20.12 -9.21
C ILE A 357 6.27 -20.58 -9.01
N ILE A 358 6.55 -21.22 -7.87
CA ILE A 358 7.90 -21.69 -7.53
C ILE A 358 8.37 -22.71 -8.57
N GLY A 359 7.52 -23.67 -8.96
CA GLY A 359 7.85 -24.69 -9.94
C GLY A 359 8.17 -24.13 -11.32
N VAL A 360 7.36 -23.18 -11.80
CA VAL A 360 7.58 -22.50 -13.08
C VAL A 360 8.90 -21.72 -13.06
N PHE A 361 9.14 -20.88 -12.06
CA PHE A 361 10.38 -20.10 -12.01
C PHE A 361 11.62 -20.95 -11.81
N LEU A 362 11.56 -21.99 -10.96
CA LEU A 362 12.67 -22.92 -10.78
C LEU A 362 13.07 -23.56 -12.12
N PHE A 363 12.09 -24.00 -12.92
CA PHE A 363 12.36 -24.58 -14.24
C PHE A 363 12.96 -23.55 -15.21
N PHE A 364 12.29 -22.40 -15.41
CA PHE A 364 12.69 -21.44 -16.43
C PHE A 364 13.97 -20.68 -16.09
N TRP A 365 14.18 -20.29 -14.82
CA TRP A 365 15.42 -19.63 -14.44
C TRP A 365 16.61 -20.59 -14.48
N THR A 366 16.43 -21.87 -14.12
CA THR A 366 17.48 -22.88 -14.31
C THR A 366 17.83 -23.03 -15.78
N HIS A 367 16.82 -23.12 -16.65
CA HIS A 367 17.00 -23.17 -18.10
C HIS A 367 17.77 -21.95 -18.64
N MET A 368 17.42 -20.74 -18.21
CA MET A 368 18.11 -19.51 -18.58
C MET A 368 19.58 -19.51 -18.14
N LEU A 369 19.86 -19.90 -16.89
CA LEU A 369 21.22 -19.95 -16.36
C LEU A 369 22.09 -20.96 -17.11
N LEU A 370 21.54 -22.14 -17.40
CA LEU A 370 22.22 -23.16 -18.21
C LEU A 370 22.51 -22.66 -19.63
N TRP A 371 21.57 -21.92 -20.22
CA TRP A 371 21.76 -21.31 -21.53
C TRP A 371 22.90 -20.28 -21.51
N ILE A 372 22.88 -19.34 -20.55
CA ILE A 372 23.93 -18.32 -20.38
C ILE A 372 25.29 -19.00 -20.23
N TYR A 373 25.38 -20.00 -19.35
CA TYR A 373 26.60 -20.78 -19.12
C TYR A 373 27.10 -21.42 -20.41
N ARG A 374 26.20 -22.06 -21.17
CA ARG A 374 26.56 -22.79 -22.39
C ARG A 374 27.05 -21.86 -23.50
N GLU A 375 26.33 -20.78 -23.77
CA GLU A 375 26.75 -19.82 -24.79
C GLU A 375 28.03 -19.08 -24.39
N TRP A 376 28.20 -18.75 -23.11
CA TRP A 376 29.45 -18.16 -22.62
C TRP A 376 30.64 -19.10 -22.86
N ARG A 377 30.48 -20.40 -22.59
CA ARG A 377 31.52 -21.41 -22.84
C ARG A 377 31.82 -21.54 -24.33
N GLU A 378 30.81 -21.67 -25.18
CA GLU A 378 31.01 -21.79 -26.64
C GLU A 378 31.70 -20.54 -27.20
N ARG A 379 31.37 -19.34 -26.71
CA ARG A 379 32.06 -18.10 -27.07
C ARG A 379 33.53 -18.10 -26.71
N LYS A 380 33.88 -18.61 -25.52
CA LYS A 380 35.28 -18.75 -25.10
C LYS A 380 36.05 -19.73 -26.00
N GLU A 381 35.35 -20.70 -26.57
CA GLU A 381 35.88 -21.65 -27.55
C GLU A 381 35.87 -21.12 -29.00
N GLY A 382 35.49 -19.85 -29.21
CA GLY A 382 35.38 -19.24 -30.55
C GLY A 382 34.20 -19.76 -31.38
N LYS A 383 33.25 -20.45 -30.74
CA LYS A 383 32.03 -20.99 -31.33
C LYS A 383 30.85 -20.07 -31.02
N GLY A 384 29.86 -20.07 -31.90
CA GLY A 384 28.62 -19.32 -31.72
C GLY A 384 28.37 -18.30 -32.83
N TYR A 385 27.10 -17.99 -33.05
CA TYR A 385 26.69 -17.08 -34.11
C TYR A 385 26.92 -15.63 -33.70
N ARG A 386 27.53 -14.84 -34.60
CA ARG A 386 27.60 -13.38 -34.50
C ARG A 386 27.39 -12.78 -35.88
N LEU A 387 26.60 -11.71 -35.91
CA LEU A 387 26.55 -10.81 -37.05
C LEU A 387 27.92 -10.14 -37.21
N ASP A 388 28.46 -10.19 -38.41
CA ASP A 388 29.67 -9.48 -38.79
C ASP A 388 29.37 -7.96 -38.85
N PRO A 389 29.95 -7.13 -37.95
CA PRO A 389 29.74 -5.69 -37.98
C PRO A 389 30.32 -5.02 -39.23
N ASP A 390 31.39 -5.59 -39.79
CA ASP A 390 32.13 -5.03 -40.92
C ASP A 390 31.42 -5.33 -42.25
N ASN A 391 30.63 -6.42 -42.29
CA ASN A 391 29.83 -6.82 -43.44
C ASN A 391 28.33 -6.86 -43.09
N PRO A 392 27.63 -5.71 -43.07
CA PRO A 392 26.23 -5.67 -42.69
C PRO A 392 25.37 -6.50 -43.66
N PRO A 393 24.37 -7.25 -43.15
CA PRO A 393 23.50 -8.07 -43.98
C PRO A 393 22.82 -7.23 -45.05
N GLN A 394 22.86 -7.68 -46.29
CA GLN A 394 22.21 -7.01 -47.43
C GLN A 394 20.82 -7.57 -47.73
N VAL A 395 20.51 -8.76 -47.20
CA VAL A 395 19.25 -9.48 -47.43
C VAL A 395 18.62 -9.84 -46.09
N TYR A 396 17.33 -9.54 -45.95
CA TYR A 396 16.54 -9.80 -44.74
C TYR A 396 15.35 -10.68 -45.08
N PHE A 397 14.89 -11.45 -44.11
CA PHE A 397 13.65 -12.22 -44.16
C PHE A 397 12.53 -11.47 -43.42
N ARG A 398 11.36 -11.34 -44.04
CA ARG A 398 10.17 -10.75 -43.43
C ARG A 398 9.52 -11.73 -42.46
N ARG A 399 9.84 -11.61 -41.18
CA ARG A 399 9.32 -12.47 -40.10
C ARG A 399 7.90 -12.11 -39.68
N PHE A 400 7.60 -10.82 -39.49
CA PHE A 400 6.30 -10.36 -38.98
C PHE A 400 5.66 -9.28 -39.86
N SER A 401 4.32 -9.33 -39.97
CA SER A 401 3.54 -8.31 -40.68
C SER A 401 3.36 -7.05 -39.83
N GLY A 402 2.95 -5.93 -40.44
CA GLY A 402 2.70 -4.69 -39.70
C GLY A 402 1.59 -4.81 -38.65
N GLY A 403 0.52 -5.55 -38.97
CA GLY A 403 -0.60 -5.76 -38.04
C GLY A 403 -0.19 -6.50 -36.77
N TRP A 404 0.61 -7.57 -36.89
CA TRP A 404 1.09 -8.32 -35.73
C TRP A 404 2.04 -7.51 -34.85
N ARG A 405 2.88 -6.67 -35.46
CA ARG A 405 3.76 -5.76 -34.71
C ARG A 405 2.97 -4.71 -33.92
N LEU A 406 1.93 -4.14 -34.53
CA LEU A 406 1.05 -3.21 -33.86
C LEU A 406 0.29 -3.89 -32.71
N ALA A 407 -0.30 -5.06 -32.97
CA ALA A 407 -1.02 -5.83 -31.96
C ALA A 407 -0.12 -6.16 -30.75
N HIS A 408 1.12 -6.59 -30.99
CA HIS A 408 2.10 -6.82 -29.94
C HIS A 408 2.44 -5.54 -29.16
N GLY A 409 2.69 -4.42 -29.85
CA GLY A 409 2.99 -3.15 -29.18
C GLY A 409 1.85 -2.65 -28.30
N VAL A 410 0.61 -2.74 -28.79
CA VAL A 410 -0.59 -2.39 -28.02
C VAL A 410 -0.76 -3.33 -26.83
N LEU A 411 -0.61 -4.64 -27.05
CA LEU A 411 -0.69 -5.64 -25.98
C LEU A 411 0.34 -5.39 -24.88
N ALA A 412 1.59 -5.14 -25.25
CA ALA A 412 2.67 -4.89 -24.30
C ALA A 412 2.40 -3.65 -23.43
N ILE A 413 1.95 -2.54 -24.03
CA ILE A 413 1.57 -1.33 -23.28
C ILE A 413 0.39 -1.62 -22.33
N ALA A 414 -0.63 -2.33 -22.80
CA ALA A 414 -1.77 -2.71 -21.97
C ALA A 414 -1.33 -3.58 -20.78
N VAL A 415 -0.50 -4.60 -21.01
CA VAL A 415 0.03 -5.48 -19.95
C VAL A 415 0.87 -4.69 -18.95
N MET A 416 1.78 -3.84 -19.40
CA MET A 416 2.60 -3.02 -18.49
C MET A 416 1.74 -2.07 -17.64
N THR A 417 0.66 -1.54 -18.21
CA THR A 417 -0.32 -0.73 -17.48
C THR A 417 -1.09 -1.56 -16.45
N LEU A 418 -1.53 -2.77 -16.81
CA LEU A 418 -2.21 -3.70 -15.91
C LEU A 418 -1.30 -4.10 -14.74
N VAL A 419 -0.04 -4.42 -15.01
CA VAL A 419 0.95 -4.74 -13.97
C VAL A 419 1.16 -3.56 -13.04
N LEU A 420 1.39 -2.34 -13.56
CA LEU A 420 1.60 -1.15 -12.73
C LEU A 420 0.39 -0.88 -11.83
N THR A 421 -0.80 -0.85 -12.41
CA THR A 421 -2.03 -0.50 -11.68
C THR A 421 -2.46 -1.61 -10.70
N GLY A 422 -2.34 -2.87 -11.09
CA GLY A 422 -2.69 -4.01 -10.24
C GLY A 422 -1.74 -4.18 -9.07
N THR A 423 -0.42 -4.15 -9.31
CA THR A 423 0.57 -4.33 -8.23
C THR A 423 0.64 -3.14 -7.27
N ALA A 424 0.31 -1.93 -7.72
CA ALA A 424 0.17 -0.79 -6.81
C ALA A 424 -1.04 -0.91 -5.87
N VAL A 425 -2.06 -1.74 -6.18
CA VAL A 425 -3.10 -2.11 -5.21
C VAL A 425 -2.64 -3.28 -4.34
N LEU A 426 -2.03 -4.30 -4.96
CA LEU A 426 -1.61 -5.53 -4.28
C LEU A 426 -0.59 -5.26 -3.16
N PHE A 427 0.33 -4.32 -3.37
CA PHE A 427 1.39 -3.95 -2.43
C PHE A 427 1.11 -2.58 -1.78
N ALA A 428 -0.14 -2.36 -1.35
CA ALA A 428 -0.65 -1.10 -0.80
C ALA A 428 0.17 -0.50 0.36
N GLU A 429 0.84 -1.35 1.13
CA GLU A 429 1.72 -1.01 2.24
C GLU A 429 3.04 -0.36 1.81
N GLN A 430 3.42 -0.52 0.54
CA GLN A 430 4.69 -0.05 0.02
C GLN A 430 4.65 1.44 -0.33
N ALA A 431 5.72 2.17 0.01
CA ALA A 431 5.84 3.60 -0.29
C ALA A 431 5.73 3.91 -1.79
N TRP A 432 6.27 3.04 -2.65
CA TRP A 432 6.18 3.23 -4.11
C TRP A 432 4.75 3.07 -4.62
N ALA A 433 3.95 2.18 -4.01
CA ALA A 433 2.58 1.93 -4.40
C ALA A 433 1.69 3.13 -4.06
N GLN A 434 1.88 3.72 -2.86
CA GLN A 434 1.24 4.96 -2.47
C GLN A 434 1.60 6.12 -3.41
N TYR A 435 2.89 6.24 -3.79
CA TYR A 435 3.33 7.25 -4.75
C TYR A 435 2.67 7.08 -6.12
N VAL A 436 2.64 5.86 -6.65
CA VAL A 436 1.97 5.54 -7.92
C VAL A 436 0.48 5.86 -7.85
N MET A 437 -0.20 5.49 -6.76
CA MET A 437 -1.61 5.78 -6.58
C MET A 437 -1.89 7.28 -6.56
N ASN A 438 -1.07 8.06 -5.86
CA ASN A 438 -1.19 9.51 -5.85
C ASN A 438 -0.94 10.12 -7.24
N LEU A 439 0.06 9.62 -7.98
CA LEU A 439 0.36 10.07 -9.34
C LEU A 439 -0.80 9.78 -10.31
N LEU A 440 -1.48 8.64 -10.16
CA LEU A 440 -2.61 8.25 -10.99
C LEU A 440 -3.93 8.96 -10.61
N GLY A 441 -3.97 9.73 -9.52
CA GLY A 441 -5.19 10.39 -9.05
C GLY A 441 -6.04 9.54 -8.09
N GLY A 442 -5.45 8.51 -7.50
CA GLY A 442 -6.02 7.64 -6.48
C GLY A 442 -6.63 6.32 -7.02
N PRO A 443 -7.04 5.41 -6.13
CA PRO A 443 -7.49 4.06 -6.48
C PRO A 443 -8.68 4.02 -7.45
N LYS A 444 -9.62 4.98 -7.37
CA LYS A 444 -10.76 5.05 -8.30
C LYS A 444 -10.30 5.29 -9.74
N VAL A 445 -9.37 6.22 -9.95
CA VAL A 445 -8.84 6.52 -11.29
C VAL A 445 -7.94 5.39 -11.77
N ALA A 446 -7.09 4.86 -10.88
CA ALA A 446 -6.26 3.69 -11.19
C ALA A 446 -7.10 2.48 -11.63
N ALA A 447 -8.25 2.22 -10.98
CA ALA A 447 -9.18 1.16 -11.38
C ALA A 447 -9.79 1.39 -12.77
N VAL A 448 -10.11 2.64 -13.13
CA VAL A 448 -10.58 2.97 -14.49
C VAL A 448 -9.48 2.69 -15.52
N ILE A 449 -8.25 3.15 -15.26
CA ILE A 449 -7.08 2.90 -16.13
C ILE A 449 -6.87 1.38 -16.29
N HIS A 450 -6.91 0.64 -15.20
CA HIS A 450 -6.77 -0.82 -15.20
C HIS A 450 -7.82 -1.49 -16.10
N ARG A 451 -9.10 -1.11 -15.96
CA ARG A 451 -10.21 -1.68 -16.76
C ARG A 451 -10.09 -1.32 -18.25
N VAL A 452 -9.67 -0.10 -18.58
CA VAL A 452 -9.41 0.30 -19.98
C VAL A 452 -8.28 -0.53 -20.59
N ALA A 453 -7.19 -0.74 -19.83
CA ALA A 453 -6.10 -1.61 -20.25
C ALA A 453 -6.57 -3.07 -20.40
N ALA A 454 -7.43 -3.55 -19.49
CA ALA A 454 -8.01 -4.90 -19.54
C ALA A 454 -8.91 -5.10 -20.78
N VAL A 455 -9.74 -4.11 -21.14
CA VAL A 455 -10.55 -4.16 -22.36
C VAL A 455 -9.68 -4.13 -23.61
N THR A 456 -8.61 -3.32 -23.61
CA THR A 456 -7.64 -3.28 -24.73
C THR A 456 -6.96 -4.64 -24.89
N PHE A 457 -6.49 -5.22 -23.80
CA PHE A 457 -5.90 -6.54 -23.73
C PHE A 457 -6.85 -7.64 -24.23
N ALA A 458 -8.09 -7.66 -23.74
CA ALA A 458 -9.12 -8.59 -24.18
C ALA A 458 -9.46 -8.43 -25.67
N THR A 459 -9.51 -7.20 -26.17
CA THR A 459 -9.77 -6.91 -27.59
C THR A 459 -8.67 -7.50 -28.48
N VAL A 460 -7.40 -7.34 -28.10
CA VAL A 460 -6.28 -7.93 -28.85
C VAL A 460 -6.33 -9.46 -28.78
N PHE A 461 -6.63 -10.03 -27.61
CA PHE A 461 -6.75 -11.47 -27.41
C PHE A 461 -7.86 -12.11 -28.27
N PHE A 462 -9.10 -11.62 -28.14
CA PHE A 462 -10.23 -12.15 -28.90
C PHE A 462 -10.10 -11.84 -30.39
N GLY A 463 -9.57 -10.67 -30.75
CA GLY A 463 -9.25 -10.35 -32.14
C GLY A 463 -8.26 -11.34 -32.76
N HIS A 464 -7.22 -11.72 -32.02
CA HIS A 464 -6.29 -12.77 -32.45
C HIS A 464 -6.97 -14.14 -32.57
N LEU A 465 -7.82 -14.54 -31.62
CA LEU A 465 -8.57 -15.81 -31.70
C LEU A 465 -9.47 -15.86 -32.93
N ILE A 466 -10.16 -14.76 -33.25
CA ILE A 466 -10.97 -14.65 -34.47
C ILE A 466 -10.09 -14.84 -35.71
N VAL A 467 -8.93 -14.20 -35.77
CA VAL A 467 -7.99 -14.37 -36.90
C VAL A 467 -7.53 -15.81 -37.03
N VAL A 468 -7.22 -16.49 -35.93
CA VAL A 468 -6.84 -17.91 -35.93
C VAL A 468 -7.98 -18.78 -36.46
N ILE A 469 -9.20 -18.60 -35.94
CA ILE A 469 -10.39 -19.36 -36.37
C ILE A 469 -10.66 -19.15 -37.87
N LEU A 470 -10.59 -17.90 -38.35
CA LEU A 470 -10.76 -17.59 -39.77
C LEU A 470 -9.68 -18.22 -40.64
N ASN A 471 -8.43 -18.26 -40.18
CA ASN A 471 -7.34 -18.90 -40.91
C ASN A 471 -7.51 -20.43 -40.97
N ILE A 472 -7.95 -21.06 -39.88
CA ILE A 472 -8.28 -22.49 -39.85
C ILE A 472 -9.44 -22.79 -40.79
N ALA A 473 -10.52 -22.00 -40.73
CA ALA A 473 -11.68 -22.15 -41.59
C ALA A 473 -11.33 -22.01 -43.08
N ARG A 474 -10.49 -21.03 -43.45
CA ARG A 474 -10.01 -20.83 -44.82
C ARG A 474 -9.11 -21.97 -45.31
N ALA A 475 -8.29 -22.54 -44.43
CA ALA A 475 -7.45 -23.69 -44.77
C ALA A 475 -8.26 -24.98 -44.95
N GLY A 476 -9.44 -25.08 -44.31
CA GLY A 476 -10.36 -26.21 -44.44
C GLY A 476 -9.69 -27.54 -44.12
N LYS A 477 -9.89 -28.56 -44.98
CA LYS A 477 -9.27 -29.89 -44.83
C LYS A 477 -7.73 -29.88 -45.01
N GLY A 478 -7.16 -28.79 -45.52
CA GLY A 478 -5.72 -28.63 -45.68
C GLY A 478 -4.99 -28.16 -44.41
N PHE A 479 -5.73 -27.83 -43.33
CA PHE A 479 -5.11 -27.38 -42.08
C PHE A 479 -4.39 -28.53 -41.36
N ARG A 480 -3.13 -28.32 -41.00
CA ARG A 480 -2.29 -29.31 -40.31
C ARG A 480 -2.10 -28.92 -38.85
N TRP A 481 -2.89 -29.51 -37.96
CA TRP A 481 -2.85 -29.26 -36.50
C TRP A 481 -1.47 -29.45 -35.88
N PHE A 482 -0.70 -30.43 -36.34
CA PHE A 482 0.67 -30.70 -35.88
C PHE A 482 1.70 -30.46 -36.99
N GLY A 483 1.37 -29.56 -37.93
CA GLY A 483 2.26 -29.18 -39.01
C GLY A 483 3.39 -28.24 -38.55
N PRO A 484 4.37 -27.98 -39.43
CA PRO A 484 5.54 -27.17 -39.10
C PRO A 484 5.22 -25.69 -38.82
N THR A 485 4.04 -25.20 -39.23
CA THR A 485 3.59 -23.84 -38.99
C THR A 485 2.64 -23.72 -37.79
N SER A 486 2.30 -24.83 -37.14
CA SER A 486 1.37 -24.88 -36.02
C SER A 486 2.03 -24.40 -34.72
N MET A 487 1.25 -23.67 -33.92
CA MET A 487 1.62 -23.30 -32.55
C MET A 487 1.25 -24.38 -31.52
N VAL A 488 0.55 -25.45 -31.92
CA VAL A 488 0.14 -26.51 -30.99
C VAL A 488 1.37 -27.34 -30.60
N PRO A 489 1.67 -27.48 -29.29
CA PRO A 489 2.76 -28.33 -28.81
C PRO A 489 2.56 -29.79 -29.26
N ASN A 490 3.67 -30.47 -29.59
CA ASN A 490 3.65 -31.85 -30.04
C ASN A 490 4.87 -32.64 -29.51
N TRP A 491 4.94 -33.93 -29.84
CA TRP A 491 6.01 -34.82 -29.36
C TRP A 491 7.42 -34.42 -29.80
N GLN A 492 7.56 -33.68 -30.91
CA GLN A 492 8.86 -33.14 -31.32
C GLN A 492 9.34 -32.08 -30.33
N ASP A 493 8.46 -31.24 -29.79
CA ASP A 493 8.82 -30.21 -28.80
C ASP A 493 9.43 -30.84 -27.54
N ILE A 494 8.88 -31.98 -27.08
CA ILE A 494 9.42 -32.73 -25.93
C ILE A 494 10.81 -33.29 -26.25
N ARG A 495 11.03 -33.81 -27.46
CA ARG A 495 12.35 -34.28 -27.90
C ARG A 495 13.34 -33.12 -28.00
N ASP A 496 12.90 -31.97 -28.48
CA ASP A 496 13.71 -30.77 -28.61
C ASP A 496 14.11 -30.19 -27.26
N ILE A 497 13.23 -30.24 -26.25
CA ILE A 497 13.58 -29.93 -24.85
C ILE A 497 14.72 -30.85 -24.39
N GLY A 498 14.55 -32.16 -24.54
CA GLY A 498 15.59 -33.14 -24.16
C GLY A 498 16.91 -32.93 -24.91
N ALA A 499 16.85 -32.61 -26.20
CA ALA A 499 18.03 -32.28 -27.01
C ALA A 499 18.69 -30.97 -26.54
N MET A 500 17.91 -29.98 -26.11
CA MET A 500 18.43 -28.74 -25.56
C MET A 500 19.16 -28.97 -24.24
N PHE A 501 18.62 -29.76 -23.32
CA PHE A 501 19.31 -30.11 -22.08
C PHE A 501 20.60 -30.90 -22.34
N LYS A 502 20.59 -31.82 -23.31
CA LYS A 502 21.83 -32.49 -23.76
C LYS A 502 22.85 -31.49 -24.29
N TRP A 503 22.43 -30.46 -25.05
CA TRP A 503 23.31 -29.40 -25.51
C TRP A 503 23.84 -28.53 -24.36
N PHE A 504 22.99 -28.13 -23.41
CA PHE A 504 23.41 -27.40 -22.21
C PHE A 504 24.50 -28.14 -21.43
N LEU A 505 24.35 -29.46 -21.28
CA LEU A 505 25.32 -30.33 -20.62
C LEU A 505 26.52 -30.72 -21.52
N GLY A 506 26.56 -30.26 -22.76
CA GLY A 506 27.63 -30.54 -23.71
C GLY A 506 27.66 -31.98 -24.27
N MET A 507 26.58 -32.72 -24.11
CA MET A 507 26.43 -34.11 -24.56
C MET A 507 25.98 -34.22 -26.03
N ALA A 508 25.50 -33.13 -26.64
CA ALA A 508 25.02 -33.10 -28.01
C ALA A 508 25.23 -31.71 -28.64
N PRO A 509 25.26 -31.60 -30.00
CA PRO A 509 25.22 -30.30 -30.67
C PRO A 509 23.89 -29.58 -30.44
N ARG A 510 23.87 -28.25 -30.67
CA ARG A 510 22.66 -27.43 -30.55
C ARG A 510 21.57 -27.97 -31.50
N PRO A 511 20.35 -28.24 -31.00
CA PRO A 511 19.25 -28.68 -31.85
C PRO A 511 18.90 -27.65 -32.92
N LYS A 512 18.41 -28.13 -34.06
CA LYS A 512 17.87 -27.30 -35.15
C LYS A 512 16.37 -27.19 -35.01
N PHE A 513 15.84 -25.98 -35.20
CA PHE A 513 14.42 -25.71 -35.04
C PHE A 513 13.73 -25.39 -36.37
N ASP A 514 12.43 -25.62 -36.40
CA ASP A 514 11.55 -25.19 -37.47
C ASP A 514 11.04 -23.75 -37.21
N ARG A 515 9.92 -23.38 -37.81
CA ARG A 515 9.32 -22.05 -37.71
C ARG A 515 9.13 -21.61 -36.28
N TRP A 516 8.74 -22.53 -35.39
CA TRP A 516 8.53 -22.25 -33.98
C TRP A 516 9.35 -23.22 -33.15
N SER A 517 10.22 -22.68 -32.31
CA SER A 517 10.89 -23.47 -31.27
C SER A 517 9.90 -23.85 -30.15
N TYR A 518 10.27 -24.82 -29.32
CA TYR A 518 9.42 -25.21 -28.19
C TYR A 518 9.22 -24.06 -27.18
N TRP A 519 10.22 -23.20 -26.99
CA TRP A 519 10.09 -22.05 -26.08
C TRP A 519 9.27 -20.92 -26.69
N GLU A 520 9.30 -20.70 -28.01
CA GLU A 520 8.39 -19.75 -28.67
C GLU A 520 6.94 -20.23 -28.56
N LYS A 521 6.69 -21.54 -28.70
CA LYS A 521 5.36 -22.12 -28.47
C LYS A 521 4.95 -22.00 -27.00
N PHE A 522 5.88 -22.24 -26.07
CA PHE A 522 5.61 -22.05 -24.65
C PHE A 522 5.29 -20.58 -24.34
N ASP A 523 6.12 -19.63 -24.79
CA ASP A 523 5.90 -18.18 -24.64
C ASP A 523 4.61 -17.72 -25.31
N TYR A 524 4.13 -18.44 -26.32
CA TYR A 524 2.80 -18.19 -26.91
C TYR A 524 1.67 -18.72 -26.02
N TRP A 525 1.75 -19.96 -25.54
CA TRP A 525 0.67 -20.59 -24.77
C TRP A 525 0.62 -20.16 -23.30
N ALA A 526 1.76 -19.92 -22.66
CA ALA A 526 1.81 -19.53 -21.25
C ALA A 526 0.96 -18.27 -20.98
N PRO A 527 1.10 -17.17 -21.76
CA PRO A 527 0.19 -16.04 -21.67
C PRO A 527 -1.27 -16.40 -21.99
N PHE A 528 -1.57 -17.35 -22.89
CA PHE A 528 -2.96 -17.74 -23.19
C PHE A 528 -3.66 -18.37 -21.99
N TRP A 529 -2.98 -19.27 -21.27
CA TRP A 529 -3.50 -19.85 -20.05
C TRP A 529 -3.67 -18.78 -18.98
N GLY A 530 -2.63 -17.97 -18.75
CA GLY A 530 -2.67 -16.87 -17.79
C GLY A 530 -3.76 -15.85 -18.11
N MET A 531 -3.94 -15.50 -19.38
CA MET A 531 -5.00 -14.62 -19.91
C MET A 531 -6.39 -15.11 -19.57
N MET A 532 -6.64 -16.42 -19.66
CA MET A 532 -7.92 -16.99 -19.28
C MET A 532 -8.12 -16.93 -17.77
N ILE A 533 -7.09 -17.28 -16.98
CA ILE A 533 -7.16 -17.28 -15.51
C ILE A 533 -7.36 -15.86 -14.98
N ILE A 534 -6.48 -14.92 -15.33
CA ILE A 534 -6.54 -13.52 -14.90
C ILE A 534 -7.76 -12.80 -15.50
N GLY A 535 -8.14 -13.12 -16.75
CA GLY A 535 -9.29 -12.53 -17.44
C GLY A 535 -10.61 -12.95 -16.80
N LEU A 536 -10.79 -14.25 -16.53
CA LEU A 536 -12.01 -14.75 -15.89
C LEU A 536 -12.13 -14.26 -14.44
N SER A 537 -11.07 -14.39 -13.64
CA SER A 537 -11.06 -13.86 -12.27
C SER A 537 -11.27 -12.34 -12.25
N GLY A 538 -10.67 -11.60 -13.18
CA GLY A 538 -10.86 -10.15 -13.31
C GLY A 538 -12.30 -9.77 -13.67
N LEU A 539 -12.96 -10.53 -14.56
CA LEU A 539 -14.38 -10.33 -14.87
C LEU A 539 -15.28 -10.63 -13.67
N MET A 540 -14.97 -11.69 -12.91
CA MET A 540 -15.71 -12.01 -11.68
C MET A 540 -15.65 -10.84 -10.67
N LEU A 541 -14.45 -10.27 -10.48
CA LEU A 541 -14.21 -9.15 -9.56
C LEU A 541 -14.73 -7.81 -10.10
N TRP A 542 -14.78 -7.61 -11.42
CA TRP A 542 -15.34 -6.40 -12.03
C TRP A 542 -16.88 -6.39 -11.95
N PHE A 543 -17.52 -7.54 -12.13
CA PHE A 543 -18.98 -7.67 -12.07
C PHE A 543 -19.44 -8.51 -10.86
N PRO A 544 -19.21 -8.05 -9.61
CA PRO A 544 -19.44 -8.89 -8.43
C PRO A 544 -20.93 -9.19 -8.22
N THR A 545 -21.84 -8.27 -8.53
CA THR A 545 -23.30 -8.49 -8.43
C THR A 545 -23.79 -9.55 -9.41
N VAL A 546 -23.29 -9.53 -10.65
CA VAL A 546 -23.60 -10.55 -11.65
C VAL A 546 -23.03 -11.89 -11.23
N THR A 547 -21.75 -11.94 -10.85
CA THR A 547 -21.09 -13.18 -10.40
C THR A 547 -21.80 -13.81 -9.20
N ALA A 548 -22.13 -13.01 -8.19
CA ALA A 548 -22.81 -13.49 -6.99
C ALA A 548 -24.26 -13.93 -7.22
N SER A 549 -24.84 -13.65 -8.39
CA SER A 549 -26.20 -14.13 -8.71
C SER A 549 -26.24 -15.63 -9.03
N PHE A 550 -25.10 -16.24 -9.36
CA PHE A 550 -25.00 -17.66 -9.68
C PHE A 550 -23.82 -18.38 -9.02
N LEU A 551 -22.88 -17.67 -8.39
CA LEU A 551 -21.77 -18.24 -7.62
C LEU A 551 -21.78 -17.77 -6.15
N PRO A 552 -21.33 -18.61 -5.21
CA PRO A 552 -21.21 -18.24 -3.81
C PRO A 552 -20.03 -17.28 -3.56
N GLY A 553 -20.13 -16.47 -2.50
CA GLY A 553 -19.20 -15.37 -2.23
C GLY A 553 -17.76 -15.77 -1.96
N TRP A 554 -17.50 -17.00 -1.49
CA TRP A 554 -16.14 -17.51 -1.29
C TRP A 554 -15.35 -17.59 -2.61
N VAL A 555 -16.04 -17.64 -3.76
CA VAL A 555 -15.41 -17.55 -5.09
C VAL A 555 -14.67 -16.22 -5.25
N PHE A 556 -15.13 -15.11 -4.65
CA PHE A 556 -14.39 -13.85 -4.70
C PHE A 556 -13.08 -13.91 -3.92
N ASN A 557 -13.03 -14.66 -2.82
CA ASN A 557 -11.79 -14.89 -2.08
C ASN A 557 -10.78 -15.65 -2.97
N ILE A 558 -11.21 -16.72 -3.64
CA ILE A 558 -10.36 -17.49 -4.57
C ILE A 558 -9.95 -16.67 -5.78
N ALA A 559 -10.91 -15.97 -6.40
CA ALA A 559 -10.64 -15.12 -7.56
C ALA A 559 -9.61 -14.03 -7.23
N THR A 560 -9.67 -13.44 -6.03
CA THR A 560 -8.68 -12.45 -5.59
C THR A 560 -7.27 -13.05 -5.47
N ILE A 561 -7.15 -14.24 -4.84
CA ILE A 561 -5.88 -14.97 -4.71
C ILE A 561 -5.31 -15.28 -6.10
N VAL A 562 -6.09 -16.00 -6.91
CA VAL A 562 -5.66 -16.46 -8.24
C VAL A 562 -5.35 -15.29 -9.18
N HIS A 563 -6.13 -14.20 -9.14
CA HIS A 563 -5.87 -13.02 -9.95
C HIS A 563 -4.55 -12.35 -9.57
N ALA A 564 -4.28 -12.18 -8.27
CA ALA A 564 -3.07 -11.55 -7.77
C ALA A 564 -1.82 -12.41 -8.07
N GLU A 565 -1.88 -13.71 -7.80
CA GLU A 565 -0.76 -14.63 -7.99
C GLU A 565 -0.46 -14.87 -9.47
N GLU A 566 -1.49 -15.01 -10.32
CA GLU A 566 -1.29 -15.07 -11.77
C GLU A 566 -0.71 -13.77 -12.31
N ALA A 567 -1.09 -12.60 -11.76
CA ALA A 567 -0.49 -11.33 -12.15
C ALA A 567 1.00 -11.25 -11.81
N ILE A 568 1.41 -11.76 -10.64
CA ILE A 568 2.83 -11.86 -10.25
C ILE A 568 3.57 -12.81 -11.20
N LEU A 569 3.02 -14.00 -11.42
CA LEU A 569 3.58 -15.00 -12.32
C LEU A 569 3.79 -14.42 -13.72
N ALA A 570 2.75 -13.81 -14.30
CA ALA A 570 2.79 -13.20 -15.62
C ALA A 570 3.79 -12.03 -15.68
N ALA A 571 3.79 -11.12 -14.70
CA ALA A 571 4.69 -9.96 -14.68
C ALA A 571 6.17 -10.39 -14.64
N VAL A 572 6.52 -11.28 -13.70
CA VAL A 572 7.91 -11.74 -13.55
C VAL A 572 8.30 -12.60 -14.76
N PHE A 573 7.45 -13.51 -15.22
CA PHE A 573 7.75 -14.32 -16.41
C PHE A 573 7.98 -13.48 -17.66
N LEU A 574 7.12 -12.49 -17.93
CA LEU A 574 7.24 -11.64 -19.13
C LEU A 574 8.51 -10.76 -19.08
N PHE A 575 8.83 -10.20 -17.92
CA PHE A 575 9.96 -9.27 -17.81
C PHE A 575 11.30 -9.94 -17.49
N THR A 576 11.31 -11.22 -17.11
CA THR A 576 12.55 -12.01 -16.95
C THR A 576 12.73 -13.04 -18.05
N VAL A 577 11.79 -13.99 -18.19
CA VAL A 577 11.95 -15.17 -19.06
C VAL A 577 11.73 -14.79 -20.53
N HIS A 578 10.61 -14.13 -20.84
CA HIS A 578 10.34 -13.69 -22.21
C HIS A 578 11.38 -12.66 -22.69
N TYR A 579 11.71 -11.66 -21.87
CA TYR A 579 12.80 -10.74 -22.17
C TYR A 579 14.15 -11.44 -22.37
N PHE A 580 14.44 -12.51 -21.61
CA PHE A 580 15.64 -13.29 -21.86
C PHE A 580 15.58 -14.00 -23.22
N ASN A 581 14.51 -14.74 -23.49
CA ASN A 581 14.32 -15.50 -24.73
C ASN A 581 14.45 -14.62 -25.98
N VAL A 582 14.10 -13.34 -25.89
CA VAL A 582 14.10 -12.42 -27.04
C VAL A 582 15.31 -11.47 -27.03
N HIS A 583 15.62 -10.84 -25.90
CA HIS A 583 16.57 -9.72 -25.84
C HIS A 583 17.88 -10.04 -25.10
N PHE A 584 17.84 -10.83 -24.02
CA PHE A 584 19.03 -11.05 -23.17
C PHE A 584 19.78 -12.35 -23.44
N ARG A 585 19.32 -13.19 -24.38
CA ARG A 585 20.17 -14.25 -24.92
C ARG A 585 21.49 -13.63 -25.39
N PRO A 586 22.65 -14.19 -25.01
CA PRO A 586 23.92 -13.58 -25.36
C PRO A 586 24.06 -13.32 -26.88
N GLU A 587 23.54 -14.19 -27.75
CA GLU A 587 23.50 -14.01 -29.22
C GLU A 587 22.70 -12.79 -29.70
N LYS A 588 21.71 -12.31 -28.92
CA LYS A 588 20.82 -11.20 -29.26
C LYS A 588 21.19 -9.87 -28.60
N TRP A 589 22.21 -9.88 -27.73
CA TRP A 589 22.65 -8.71 -26.97
C TRP A 589 23.08 -7.56 -27.90
N PRO A 590 22.70 -6.29 -27.62
CA PRO A 590 21.98 -5.81 -26.43
C PRO A 590 20.46 -5.93 -26.48
N MET A 591 19.86 -6.07 -27.67
CA MET A 591 18.42 -6.29 -27.84
C MET A 591 18.09 -6.73 -29.27
N ASP A 592 17.09 -7.59 -29.41
CA ASP A 592 16.43 -7.89 -30.68
C ASP A 592 15.38 -6.80 -31.05
N ILE A 593 15.34 -6.41 -32.34
CA ILE A 593 14.39 -5.40 -32.88
C ILE A 593 13.47 -5.95 -33.98
N VAL A 594 13.38 -7.27 -34.12
CA VAL A 594 12.58 -7.94 -35.15
C VAL A 594 11.09 -7.64 -34.92
N MET A 595 10.61 -7.55 -33.68
CA MET A 595 9.22 -7.14 -33.43
C MET A 595 8.95 -5.66 -33.74
N ALA A 596 9.96 -4.80 -33.66
CA ALA A 596 9.80 -3.39 -34.04
C ALA A 596 9.85 -3.21 -35.57
N THR A 597 10.71 -3.94 -36.28
CA THR A 597 10.97 -3.75 -37.72
C THR A 597 10.25 -4.75 -38.63
N GLY A 598 9.96 -5.95 -38.14
CA GLY A 598 9.38 -7.08 -38.88
C GLY A 598 10.39 -7.91 -39.68
N ALA A 599 11.69 -7.60 -39.57
CA ALA A 599 12.72 -8.11 -40.44
C ALA A 599 13.89 -8.69 -39.63
N VAL A 600 14.38 -9.86 -40.05
CA VAL A 600 15.56 -10.54 -39.47
C VAL A 600 16.62 -10.74 -40.56
N PRO A 601 17.92 -10.58 -40.30
CA PRO A 601 18.97 -10.92 -41.26
C PRO A 601 18.85 -12.36 -41.76
N LEU A 602 19.11 -12.60 -43.05
CA LEU A 602 18.90 -13.94 -43.63
C LEU A 602 19.80 -15.02 -42.98
N GLU A 603 21.05 -14.70 -42.66
CA GLU A 603 21.96 -15.66 -42.00
C GLU A 603 21.51 -16.00 -40.58
N GLU A 604 20.94 -15.02 -39.86
CA GLU A 604 20.38 -15.22 -38.53
C GLU A 604 19.16 -16.13 -38.59
N PHE A 605 18.29 -15.91 -39.57
CA PHE A 605 17.13 -16.75 -39.81
C PHE A 605 17.53 -18.21 -40.11
N LYS A 606 18.60 -18.43 -40.88
CA LYS A 606 19.14 -19.79 -41.12
C LYS A 606 19.67 -20.44 -39.86
N HIS A 607 20.32 -19.67 -38.99
CA HIS A 607 20.86 -20.16 -37.72
C HIS A 607 19.75 -20.55 -36.74
N GLU A 608 18.74 -19.70 -36.58
CA GLU A 608 17.67 -19.94 -35.59
C GLU A 608 16.56 -20.88 -36.09
N HIS A 609 16.22 -20.83 -37.38
CA HIS A 609 15.09 -21.54 -37.99
C HIS A 609 15.50 -22.35 -39.23
N ALA A 610 16.59 -23.12 -39.10
CA ALA A 610 17.19 -23.88 -40.19
C ALA A 610 16.18 -24.74 -40.97
N LEU A 611 15.27 -25.44 -40.28
CA LEU A 611 14.30 -26.33 -40.93
C LEU A 611 13.22 -25.56 -41.71
N GLU A 612 12.84 -24.36 -41.24
CA GLU A 612 11.92 -23.49 -42.00
C GLU A 612 12.61 -22.96 -43.26
N TYR A 613 13.86 -22.52 -43.14
CA TYR A 613 14.66 -22.07 -44.29
C TYR A 613 14.81 -23.18 -45.34
N GLU A 614 15.21 -24.38 -44.93
CA GLU A 614 15.39 -25.54 -45.83
C GLU A 614 14.08 -25.88 -46.55
N ARG A 615 12.95 -25.88 -45.84
CA ARG A 615 11.62 -26.11 -46.44
C ARG A 615 11.24 -25.02 -47.44
N LEU A 616 11.40 -23.74 -47.08
CA LEU A 616 11.05 -22.63 -47.97
C LEU A 616 11.91 -22.64 -49.25
N LYS A 617 13.20 -22.94 -49.11
CA LYS A 617 14.12 -23.11 -50.25
C LYS A 617 13.69 -24.28 -51.14
N ALA A 618 13.35 -25.43 -50.55
CA ALA A 618 12.90 -26.60 -51.29
C ALA A 618 11.56 -26.36 -52.03
N SER A 619 10.66 -25.56 -51.44
CA SER A 619 9.37 -25.21 -52.04
C SER A 619 9.43 -24.08 -53.08
N GLY A 620 10.55 -23.36 -53.21
CA GLY A 620 10.66 -22.18 -54.08
C GLY A 620 9.87 -20.96 -53.60
N GLU A 621 9.51 -20.90 -52.31
CA GLU A 621 8.75 -19.79 -51.72
C GLU A 621 9.61 -18.76 -50.99
N LEU A 622 10.91 -19.02 -50.84
CA LEU A 622 11.82 -18.19 -50.05
C LEU A 622 11.84 -16.73 -50.54
N GLU A 623 11.87 -16.52 -51.86
CA GLU A 623 11.95 -15.22 -52.51
C GLU A 623 10.76 -14.31 -52.15
N LYS A 624 9.59 -14.88 -51.85
CA LYS A 624 8.39 -14.12 -51.44
C LYS A 624 8.59 -13.35 -50.13
N TYR A 625 9.52 -13.80 -49.30
CA TYR A 625 9.77 -13.25 -47.96
C TYR A 625 11.07 -12.45 -47.88
N LEU A 626 11.90 -12.45 -48.93
CA LEU A 626 13.13 -11.67 -48.95
C LEU A 626 12.83 -10.19 -49.15
N ILE A 627 13.38 -9.37 -48.27
CA ILE A 627 13.19 -7.91 -48.28
C ILE A 627 14.55 -7.21 -48.15
N LYS A 628 14.57 -5.94 -48.58
CA LYS A 628 15.70 -5.05 -48.37
C LYS A 628 15.86 -4.74 -46.87
N PRO A 629 17.07 -4.36 -46.43
CA PRO A 629 17.30 -3.96 -45.06
C PRO A 629 16.33 -2.85 -44.61
N PRO A 630 15.80 -2.90 -43.38
CA PRO A 630 15.04 -1.79 -42.83
C PRO A 630 15.87 -0.50 -42.84
N THR A 631 15.22 0.64 -43.10
CA THR A 631 15.91 1.93 -43.10
C THR A 631 16.59 2.19 -41.75
N GLU A 632 17.71 2.90 -41.76
CA GLU A 632 18.46 3.18 -40.52
C GLU A 632 17.61 3.97 -39.51
N ARG A 633 16.72 4.87 -39.99
CA ARG A 633 15.74 5.54 -39.13
C ARG A 633 14.79 4.56 -38.44
N ALA A 634 14.26 3.58 -39.17
CA ALA A 634 13.37 2.57 -38.60
C ALA A 634 14.10 1.68 -37.58
N ARG A 635 15.36 1.32 -37.83
CA ARG A 635 16.20 0.58 -36.88
C ARG A 635 16.45 1.38 -35.61
N GLN A 636 16.84 2.65 -35.73
CA GLN A 636 17.08 3.52 -34.58
C GLN A 636 15.81 3.77 -33.75
N ALA A 637 14.67 4.03 -34.41
CA ALA A 637 13.39 4.16 -33.73
C ALA A 637 13.00 2.86 -33.02
N GLY A 638 13.14 1.72 -33.68
CA GLY A 638 12.86 0.40 -33.12
C GLY A 638 13.72 0.10 -31.88
N ARG A 639 15.02 0.40 -31.92
CA ARG A 639 15.93 0.27 -30.76
C ARG A 639 15.50 1.16 -29.59
N LYS A 640 15.13 2.42 -29.86
CA LYS A 640 14.70 3.35 -28.80
C LYS A 640 13.41 2.89 -28.14
N VAL A 641 12.40 2.54 -28.92
CA VAL A 641 11.10 2.10 -28.39
C VAL A 641 11.26 0.80 -27.60
N THR A 642 11.94 -0.19 -28.18
CA THR A 642 12.19 -1.48 -27.53
C THR A 642 13.01 -1.31 -26.25
N GLY A 643 14.08 -0.50 -26.31
CA GLY A 643 14.91 -0.21 -25.13
C GLY A 643 14.13 0.43 -23.99
N TRP A 644 13.26 1.42 -24.27
CA TRP A 644 12.40 2.02 -23.25
C TRP A 644 11.40 1.03 -22.66
N MET A 645 10.77 0.18 -23.49
CA MET A 645 9.86 -0.86 -23.00
C MET A 645 10.58 -1.87 -22.10
N ILE A 646 11.81 -2.26 -22.46
CA ILE A 646 12.62 -3.14 -21.62
C ILE A 646 12.92 -2.48 -20.28
N VAL A 647 13.40 -1.23 -20.27
CA VAL A 647 13.72 -0.51 -19.03
C VAL A 647 12.50 -0.40 -18.13
N ILE A 648 11.35 0.00 -18.66
CA ILE A 648 10.11 0.11 -17.88
C ILE A 648 9.69 -1.27 -17.37
N GLY A 649 9.75 -2.32 -18.21
CA GLY A 649 9.43 -3.69 -17.80
C GLY A 649 10.33 -4.20 -16.66
N LEU A 650 11.64 -3.90 -16.71
CA LEU A 650 12.57 -4.25 -15.64
C LEU A 650 12.30 -3.47 -14.34
N ILE A 651 11.93 -2.19 -14.44
CA ILE A 651 11.50 -1.40 -13.27
C ILE A 651 10.25 -2.05 -12.66
N LEU A 652 9.24 -2.38 -13.47
CA LEU A 652 8.03 -3.06 -13.00
C LEU A 652 8.37 -4.40 -12.33
N ALA A 653 9.20 -5.23 -12.96
CA ALA A 653 9.65 -6.49 -12.38
C ALA A 653 10.34 -6.30 -11.03
N GLY A 654 11.20 -5.27 -10.91
CA GLY A 654 11.87 -4.93 -9.65
C GLY A 654 10.87 -4.53 -8.55
N LEU A 655 9.85 -3.74 -8.89
CA LEU A 655 8.78 -3.36 -7.96
C LEU A 655 7.96 -4.58 -7.51
N VAL A 656 7.58 -5.46 -8.45
CA VAL A 656 6.84 -6.70 -8.15
C VAL A 656 7.67 -7.62 -7.26
N LEU A 657 8.94 -7.87 -7.61
CA LEU A 657 9.82 -8.74 -6.84
C LEU A 657 10.07 -8.18 -5.44
N LYS A 658 10.29 -6.87 -5.30
CA LYS A 658 10.43 -6.23 -3.98
C LYS A 658 9.18 -6.46 -3.13
N GLY A 659 7.99 -6.17 -3.67
CA GLY A 659 6.73 -6.40 -2.95
C GLY A 659 6.55 -7.86 -2.55
N TYR A 660 6.83 -8.78 -3.47
CA TYR A 660 6.73 -10.22 -3.21
C TYR A 660 7.69 -10.71 -2.11
N PHE A 661 8.95 -10.28 -2.14
CA PHE A 661 9.92 -10.66 -1.11
C PHE A 661 9.63 -10.02 0.25
N ASP A 662 9.15 -8.78 0.27
CA ASP A 662 8.75 -8.13 1.53
C ASP A 662 7.61 -8.92 2.20
N VAL A 663 6.60 -9.36 1.42
CA VAL A 663 5.52 -10.24 1.89
C VAL A 663 6.04 -11.57 2.43
N LEU A 664 6.99 -12.21 1.73
CA LEU A 664 7.60 -13.46 2.20
C LEU A 664 8.45 -13.28 3.47
N SER A 665 9.11 -12.13 3.63
CA SER A 665 10.00 -11.85 4.77
C SER A 665 9.25 -11.35 6.01
N GLY A 666 8.01 -10.89 5.85
CA GLY A 666 7.12 -10.48 6.94
C GLY A 666 6.33 -11.63 7.56
N HIS A 667 6.64 -12.88 7.19
CA HIS A 667 6.08 -14.10 7.77
C HIS A 667 7.05 -14.78 8.75
#